data_AF-A0A812TQZ8-F1
#
_entry.id   AF-A0A812TQZ8-F1
#
_cell.length_a   1.000
_cell.length_b   1.000
_cell.length_c   1.000
_cell.angle_alpha   90.00
_cell.angle_beta   90.00
_cell.angle_gamma   90.00
#
_symmetry.space_group_name_H-M   'P 1'
#
loop_
_entity.id
_entity.type
_entity.pdbx_description
1 polymer ?
#
loop_
_entity_poly.entity_id
_entity_poly.type
_entity_poly.pdbx_seq_one_letter_code
_entity_poly.pdbx_strand_id
1 'polypeptide(L)'
;MVASRGGAEPEIAVRGPRLVDASMPEPEALAVDSESCHLLSGGTGGLGLLFAGWLAENGVKHLALMSRSGRIQDDSLQKLFDKASKLANVQLLKGDISSAGDVEEVLGTANKSMAAVKGIWHAAGVLDDHLMADLTSEHFERVLLPKITGTLNLHNSAASTGVESQLQQFVLFSSVAAMIGTAGQGNYCAANAFMDSFASYRLGKKLPAVSVQWGPWAEVGMAAGTSESVVLRIALADGLRAMETILGAQLGGHLGGAAAVAGVARIKWRSFLSQMPEVPAFLENFQQYAPKDANKGGSLVAKGAAPSKDLVRAGIENVLKEVLGDDSLDDFSAPLMDMGLDSLAAVEFRNRVQASFEGVRLSSTVMFDYPTVADLTDFILSQFAPEDDGAAAGLGDVGGALREPLSMIGLAGRYPGMSAHNDVSEFWASLCSGRDPIAQIPIERFDVDELFEEDRSAPGRVYVREGGFIPGIEEFDAGFFGIAEPEARSMDTHQRLQTETAYESFYNAGFTKETLSNVECGVFMGTLTGITVDYDDIGPFTNIGSGLSGMSGRISHALGLRGPCFTIDTACSSTLVAMDCAVQASRLGRQELACVAGTNLQLRTDMWVGFCKMTGLAGDGRCKTFDASADGFGRSEGSGSVILRLASAAQAKGENAIALTRGSCVNQDGRSATITAPSGPAQQRALSNSLRDSELKALEVSLVECHGTGTALGDPIEVGAQEKIYGKDRADQDQLILAAVKSVIAHLEGAAGVAGLTKLVKMMEHKQVPPNLHLKKLNPNIDLSNFACTIPDSVLDWNPPAGAVRVAGVSSFGFSGFSGTNSHVNLQEAPQAELEAVLQAAGDRAPLVWSRNDLSYKDWAKQLWSAIAWQPLPMSQASVDASEDWLVIGGGDLAAEAVKVALPKATSATVASLASGGEAKKLLSQRSWQCIVFAEPLVADDPTLEGPTLAALLHLVQALAEDKRSVKLVLLSAGAQSASGSGIGRGLLGASCWGFMRSVRLEVPHLQLRTVDFSEDTDMSAVLPAELAATGEWPADEEKAAEVAEVAYIQSERCTPRLKLTPVPPATQKLEADGSHMISGGFGGLGLSIAQELVDMGARSLLLLSRSGRVASDDKLQQMFAELQASPATVHAWSCDVADAAKTREMLQKTKSLDVPLRSVVHAAGIIDFCELGNLTTESMNAVYKPKVLGAWNLHSQIGLAGDDLAAFVLFSSVSSLVGLPGAQLAARGSANLTCLDLPLSDQVIRHHVLHFQCLP
;
A
#
# COMPACT_ATOMS: atom_id res chain seq x y z
N MET A 1 27.43 -18.02 48.44
CA MET A 1 27.20 -17.21 49.66
C MET A 1 28.36 -16.22 49.73
N VAL A 2 28.09 -14.90 49.76
CA VAL A 2 29.10 -13.80 49.69
C VAL A 2 29.85 -13.72 48.34
N ALA A 3 30.24 -12.56 47.78
CA ALA A 3 29.58 -11.24 47.73
C ALA A 3 30.20 -10.39 46.59
N SER A 4 29.51 -9.31 46.24
CA SER A 4 29.83 -8.32 45.22
C SER A 4 31.23 -7.66 45.28
N ARG A 5 31.80 -7.43 44.08
CA ARG A 5 32.42 -6.18 43.58
C ARG A 5 32.48 -6.31 42.06
N GLY A 6 32.08 -5.33 41.23
CA GLY A 6 31.75 -3.93 41.53
C GLY A 6 32.68 -3.03 40.75
N GLY A 7 32.40 -2.87 39.44
CA GLY A 7 33.31 -2.25 38.48
C GLY A 7 32.85 -2.49 37.05
N ALA A 8 31.64 -2.03 36.72
CA ALA A 8 31.29 -1.74 35.35
C ALA A 8 31.83 -0.34 35.05
N GLU A 9 32.69 -0.21 34.05
CA GLU A 9 32.88 1.08 33.39
C GLU A 9 31.55 1.42 32.70
N PRO A 10 31.04 2.65 32.80
CA PRO A 10 29.86 3.03 32.06
C PRO A 10 30.23 3.14 30.58
N GLU A 11 29.84 2.14 29.79
CA GLU A 11 29.66 2.37 28.35
C GLU A 11 28.66 3.51 28.22
N ILE A 12 29.16 4.67 27.78
CA ILE A 12 28.33 5.88 27.60
C ILE A 12 27.44 5.60 26.40
N ALA A 13 26.23 5.13 26.68
CA ALA A 13 25.19 4.89 25.68
C ALA A 13 24.66 6.25 25.17
N VAL A 14 25.44 6.88 24.30
CA VAL A 14 25.11 8.15 23.64
C VAL A 14 23.76 8.00 22.93
N ARG A 15 22.74 8.72 23.43
CA ARG A 15 21.38 8.65 22.90
C ARG A 15 20.92 10.04 22.47
N GLY A 16 21.25 10.37 21.23
CA GLY A 16 20.46 11.27 20.43
C GLY A 16 19.70 10.47 19.36
N PRO A 17 18.53 10.91 18.89
CA PRO A 17 17.94 10.37 17.69
C PRO A 17 18.89 10.54 16.52
N ARG A 18 18.57 9.88 15.42
CA ARG A 18 18.86 10.46 14.12
C ARG A 18 17.53 10.48 13.37
N LEU A 19 17.60 10.49 12.07
CA LEU A 19 16.45 10.16 11.25
C LEU A 19 16.13 8.62 11.39
N VAL A 20 15.66 8.13 12.57
CA VAL A 20 15.32 6.69 12.95
C VAL A 20 14.09 6.40 13.86
N ASP A 21 14.14 6.24 15.20
CA ASP A 21 13.25 5.25 15.89
C ASP A 21 11.88 5.74 16.48
N ALA A 22 10.73 5.58 15.78
CA ALA A 22 9.32 5.51 16.29
C ALA A 22 8.24 5.30 15.17
N SER A 23 7.20 4.48 15.40
CA SER A 23 6.22 4.00 14.39
C SER A 23 4.73 4.07 14.77
N MET A 24 3.81 3.61 13.90
CA MET A 24 2.44 3.25 14.32
C MET A 24 2.49 2.03 15.27
N PRO A 25 1.99 2.12 16.51
CA PRO A 25 1.20 1.03 17.10
C PRO A 25 -0.16 0.95 16.38
N GLU A 26 -0.90 -0.15 16.55
CA GLU A 26 -2.33 -0.13 16.24
C GLU A 26 -3.01 1.01 17.04
N PRO A 27 -4.00 1.70 16.44
CA PRO A 27 -4.73 2.72 17.15
C PRO A 27 -5.56 2.13 18.28
N GLU A 28 -5.38 2.67 19.48
CA GLU A 28 -6.19 2.31 20.64
C GLU A 28 -7.47 3.16 20.70
N ALA A 29 -8.46 2.59 21.39
CA ALA A 29 -9.76 3.17 21.65
C ALA A 29 -9.71 4.65 22.05
N LEU A 30 -10.24 5.54 21.21
CA LEU A 30 -10.45 6.93 21.61
C LEU A 30 -11.68 7.06 22.52
N ALA A 31 -11.53 6.53 23.73
CA ALA A 31 -12.49 6.62 24.80
C ALA A 31 -12.79 8.09 25.12
N VAL A 32 -13.94 8.53 24.65
CA VAL A 32 -14.64 9.66 25.25
C VAL A 32 -16.04 9.17 25.62
N ASP A 33 -17.18 9.71 25.19
CA ASP A 33 -18.26 9.88 26.16
C ASP A 33 -19.71 10.05 25.38
N SER A 34 -20.92 10.21 26.02
CA SER A 34 -22.37 10.65 25.69
C SER A 34 -22.97 12.13 25.83
N GLU A 35 -23.40 12.69 27.03
CA GLU A 35 -23.70 14.17 27.33
C GLU A 35 -22.71 14.98 28.32
N SER A 36 -22.23 16.25 28.05
CA SER A 36 -21.14 17.13 28.74
C SER A 36 -20.09 18.02 27.93
N CYS A 37 -20.47 19.15 27.23
CA CYS A 37 -19.79 20.24 26.38
C CYS A 37 -18.28 20.30 25.86
N HIS A 38 -17.96 21.05 24.78
CA HIS A 38 -16.66 21.22 24.04
C HIS A 38 -16.82 22.29 22.90
N LEU A 39 -15.77 22.99 22.39
CA LEU A 39 -15.90 24.22 21.54
C LEU A 39 -14.93 24.35 20.33
N LEU A 40 -15.34 25.12 19.29
CA LEU A 40 -14.49 25.56 18.17
C LEU A 40 -14.08 27.02 18.06
N SER A 41 -12.86 27.21 17.57
CA SER A 41 -12.24 28.45 17.13
C SER A 41 -12.00 28.51 15.63
N GLY A 42 -12.48 29.54 14.93
CA GLY A 42 -12.45 29.64 13.46
C GLY A 42 -13.77 29.16 12.87
N GLY A 43 -14.36 28.16 13.50
CA GLY A 43 -15.78 27.84 13.47
C GLY A 43 -16.23 27.44 12.08
N THR A 44 -17.02 28.29 11.42
CA THR A 44 -17.41 28.18 10.00
C THR A 44 -16.27 28.50 9.01
N GLY A 45 -15.03 28.37 9.47
CA GLY A 45 -13.78 28.71 8.79
C GLY A 45 -13.04 27.44 8.41
N GLY A 46 -11.76 27.55 8.12
CA GLY A 46 -10.77 26.47 7.93
C GLY A 46 -11.09 25.24 7.08
N LEU A 47 -10.08 24.53 6.59
CA LEU A 47 -9.45 23.66 7.55
C LEU A 47 -10.48 23.15 8.60
N GLY A 48 -10.98 24.04 9.47
CA GLY A 48 -12.33 24.26 10.04
C GLY A 48 -13.59 23.45 9.74
N LEU A 49 -13.83 23.03 8.51
CA LEU A 49 -15.04 22.29 8.21
C LEU A 49 -14.86 20.79 8.07
N LEU A 50 -13.77 20.26 8.66
CA LEU A 50 -13.62 18.87 9.11
C LEU A 50 -13.65 18.70 10.63
N PHE A 51 -12.89 19.48 11.44
CA PHE A 51 -12.87 19.63 12.94
C PHE A 51 -14.32 19.92 13.30
N ALA A 52 -15.20 20.33 12.38
CA ALA A 52 -16.62 20.08 12.11
C ALA A 52 -17.49 18.76 12.20
N GLY A 53 -17.26 17.67 11.44
CA GLY A 53 -18.15 16.46 11.36
C GLY A 53 -17.45 15.08 11.15
N TRP A 54 -17.24 14.33 12.24
CA TRP A 54 -16.47 13.05 12.40
C TRP A 54 -16.39 12.51 13.87
N LEU A 55 -16.00 13.18 14.99
CA LEU A 55 -16.54 12.74 16.33
C LEU A 55 -18.07 12.93 16.43
N ALA A 56 -18.65 13.98 15.85
CA ALA A 56 -20.07 14.11 15.50
C ALA A 56 -20.55 13.00 14.58
N GLU A 57 -19.65 12.12 14.16
CA GLU A 57 -19.92 10.82 13.58
C GLU A 57 -19.48 9.64 14.47
N ASN A 58 -18.74 9.79 15.59
CA ASN A 58 -18.51 8.74 16.58
C ASN A 58 -19.16 8.84 17.99
N GLY A 59 -19.78 9.94 18.47
CA GLY A 59 -20.45 9.84 19.81
C GLY A 59 -21.00 11.01 20.64
N VAL A 60 -21.08 12.30 20.26
CA VAL A 60 -21.77 13.33 21.11
C VAL A 60 -23.14 13.77 20.71
N LYS A 61 -23.86 14.28 21.71
CA LYS A 61 -25.18 14.83 21.59
C LYS A 61 -25.40 16.36 21.91
N HIS A 62 -24.45 17.35 21.81
CA HIS A 62 -24.77 18.78 22.16
C HIS A 62 -23.96 20.07 21.70
N LEU A 63 -23.10 20.10 20.67
CA LEU A 63 -22.11 21.16 20.19
C LEU A 63 -22.25 22.72 20.38
N ALA A 64 -21.11 23.45 20.27
CA ALA A 64 -20.87 24.92 20.12
C ALA A 64 -19.78 25.30 19.05
N LEU A 65 -20.01 26.28 18.14
CA LEU A 65 -19.03 26.84 17.15
C LEU A 65 -18.68 28.30 17.44
N MET A 66 -17.48 28.76 17.08
CA MET A 66 -17.12 30.19 17.01
C MET A 66 -16.52 30.62 15.68
N SER A 67 -17.23 31.45 14.92
CA SER A 67 -16.64 32.19 13.79
C SER A 67 -17.14 33.62 13.67
N ARG A 68 -16.35 34.45 12.98
CA ARG A 68 -16.60 35.88 12.74
C ARG A 68 -17.98 36.14 12.12
N SER A 69 -18.42 35.25 11.23
CA SER A 69 -19.74 35.27 10.60
C SER A 69 -20.82 34.63 11.47
N GLY A 70 -20.50 33.58 12.23
CA GLY A 70 -21.45 32.75 12.97
C GLY A 70 -22.45 32.07 12.05
N ARG A 71 -21.97 31.62 10.88
CA ARG A 71 -22.66 30.95 9.75
C ARG A 71 -21.70 30.81 8.57
N ILE A 72 -21.87 29.76 7.78
CA ILE A 72 -21.08 29.55 6.55
C ILE A 72 -21.31 30.63 5.52
N GLN A 73 -20.32 30.77 4.66
CA GLN A 73 -20.21 31.85 3.67
C GLN A 73 -19.95 31.34 2.24
N ASP A 74 -19.67 30.06 2.04
CA ASP A 74 -19.35 29.49 0.74
C ASP A 74 -20.04 28.11 0.60
N ASP A 75 -20.66 27.87 -0.55
CA ASP A 75 -21.58 26.75 -0.79
C ASP A 75 -20.89 25.43 -1.15
N SER A 76 -19.61 25.45 -1.52
CA SER A 76 -18.77 24.25 -1.53
C SER A 76 -18.67 23.68 -0.10
N LEU A 77 -18.71 24.60 0.85
CA LEU A 77 -18.69 24.36 2.27
C LEU A 77 -20.06 24.17 2.82
N GLN A 78 -21.12 24.55 2.12
CA GLN A 78 -22.42 24.01 2.42
C GLN A 78 -22.48 22.51 1.95
N LYS A 79 -21.34 21.77 1.85
CA LYS A 79 -21.19 20.30 2.07
C LYS A 79 -20.64 19.98 3.48
N LEU A 80 -20.63 20.98 4.33
CA LEU A 80 -20.05 21.18 5.65
C LEU A 80 -21.05 22.09 6.50
N PHE A 81 -21.93 21.60 7.44
CA PHE A 81 -23.04 22.15 8.31
C PHE A 81 -24.22 21.17 8.70
N ASP A 82 -24.80 20.32 7.83
CA ASP A 82 -25.94 19.38 7.97
C ASP A 82 -25.62 17.97 8.51
N LYS A 83 -24.39 17.62 8.92
CA LYS A 83 -24.01 16.21 9.27
C LYS A 83 -25.04 15.74 10.30
N ALA A 84 -25.34 16.68 11.17
CA ALA A 84 -26.59 16.98 11.86
C ALA A 84 -27.83 17.56 11.12
N SER A 85 -29.04 17.07 11.42
CA SER A 85 -30.32 17.83 11.35
C SER A 85 -31.46 17.03 12.05
N LYS A 86 -31.19 16.54 13.28
CA LYS A 86 -31.58 15.18 13.68
C LYS A 86 -31.96 14.89 15.17
N LEU A 87 -31.64 15.55 16.30
CA LEU A 87 -30.64 16.57 16.71
C LEU A 87 -31.23 17.82 17.45
N ALA A 88 -32.54 17.86 17.72
CA ALA A 88 -33.20 18.88 18.54
C ALA A 88 -32.87 20.36 18.17
N ASN A 89 -32.43 21.18 19.12
CA ASN A 89 -32.21 22.63 18.97
C ASN A 89 -30.73 23.03 19.06
N VAL A 90 -30.31 23.98 18.22
CA VAL A 90 -28.94 24.12 17.66
C VAL A 90 -28.09 25.28 18.21
N GLN A 91 -26.79 25.38 17.87
CA GLN A 91 -25.92 26.48 18.37
C GLN A 91 -24.62 26.83 17.58
N LEU A 92 -24.77 27.38 16.37
CA LEU A 92 -23.77 28.35 15.88
C LEU A 92 -23.63 29.47 16.90
N LEU A 93 -22.41 29.88 17.18
CA LEU A 93 -22.16 31.11 17.91
C LEU A 93 -21.25 32.01 17.04
N LYS A 94 -21.66 33.27 16.94
CA LYS A 94 -20.91 34.29 16.22
C LYS A 94 -19.88 34.88 17.17
N GLY A 95 -18.62 34.88 16.78
CA GLY A 95 -17.57 35.56 17.53
C GLY A 95 -16.25 35.61 16.76
N ASP A 96 -15.49 36.68 16.90
CA ASP A 96 -14.10 36.70 16.45
C ASP A 96 -13.20 36.03 17.50
N ILE A 97 -12.44 35.03 17.09
CA ILE A 97 -11.54 34.29 17.99
C ILE A 97 -10.44 35.19 18.59
N SER A 98 -10.09 36.28 17.91
CA SER A 98 -9.14 37.29 18.39
C SER A 98 -9.74 38.24 19.44
N SER A 99 -11.07 38.24 19.62
CA SER A 99 -11.78 38.98 20.68
C SER A 99 -12.04 38.09 21.90
N ALA A 100 -11.35 38.35 23.00
CA ALA A 100 -11.51 37.59 24.25
C ALA A 100 -12.96 37.60 24.79
N GLY A 101 -13.67 38.72 24.65
CA GLY A 101 -15.06 38.84 25.09
C GLY A 101 -16.01 37.98 24.26
N ASP A 102 -15.79 37.89 22.94
CA ASP A 102 -16.54 36.97 22.08
C ASP A 102 -16.27 35.51 22.51
N VAL A 103 -15.01 35.13 22.80
CA VAL A 103 -14.67 33.76 23.24
C VAL A 103 -15.33 33.42 24.58
N GLU A 104 -15.33 34.36 25.53
CA GLU A 104 -15.92 34.17 26.86
C GLU A 104 -17.45 34.07 26.79
N GLU A 105 -18.14 34.90 25.99
CA GLU A 105 -19.59 34.78 25.79
C GLU A 105 -19.94 33.43 25.12
N VAL A 106 -19.14 33.00 24.16
CA VAL A 106 -19.31 31.74 23.43
C VAL A 106 -19.10 30.53 24.36
N LEU A 107 -18.03 30.51 25.16
CA LEU A 107 -17.81 29.46 26.17
C LEU A 107 -18.85 29.48 27.28
N GLY A 108 -19.15 30.67 27.80
CA GLY A 108 -20.12 30.88 28.87
C GLY A 108 -21.56 30.55 28.45
N THR A 109 -21.86 30.60 27.16
CA THR A 109 -23.09 30.07 26.56
C THR A 109 -23.00 28.56 26.43
N ALA A 110 -21.92 28.04 25.82
CA ALA A 110 -21.72 26.62 25.57
C ALA A 110 -21.76 25.75 26.84
N ASN A 111 -21.17 26.22 27.94
CA ASN A 111 -21.18 25.51 29.21
C ASN A 111 -22.55 25.53 29.93
N LYS A 112 -23.54 26.28 29.42
CA LYS A 112 -24.85 26.50 30.07
C LYS A 112 -26.05 26.03 29.24
N SER A 113 -26.02 26.19 27.92
CA SER A 113 -27.11 25.78 27.01
C SER A 113 -26.95 24.34 26.52
N MET A 114 -25.94 23.63 27.02
CA MET A 114 -25.50 22.34 26.51
C MET A 114 -25.23 21.39 27.68
N ALA A 115 -23.98 21.30 28.13
CA ALA A 115 -23.53 20.56 29.29
C ALA A 115 -22.08 21.01 29.65
N ALA A 116 -21.25 20.20 30.34
CA ALA A 116 -19.99 20.60 31.00
C ALA A 116 -18.70 20.58 30.12
N VAL A 117 -18.06 21.70 29.77
CA VAL A 117 -17.02 21.75 28.69
C VAL A 117 -15.73 20.91 28.94
N LYS A 118 -15.62 19.75 28.28
CA LYS A 118 -14.48 18.83 28.23
C LYS A 118 -13.49 18.98 27.06
N GLY A 119 -13.68 19.91 26.13
CA GLY A 119 -12.65 20.22 25.12
C GLY A 119 -13.03 21.29 24.11
N ILE A 120 -12.76 22.53 24.48
CA ILE A 120 -12.18 23.46 23.52
C ILE A 120 -10.95 22.78 22.92
N TRP A 121 -10.77 22.87 21.56
CA TRP A 121 -8.91 21.98 19.54
C TRP A 121 -8.41 22.82 18.24
N HIS A 122 -7.45 23.76 18.38
CA HIS A 122 -7.49 25.10 17.80
C HIS A 122 -6.96 25.22 16.37
N ALA A 123 -7.83 25.56 15.43
CA ALA A 123 -7.41 26.13 14.14
C ALA A 123 -8.40 27.19 13.61
N ALA A 124 -8.32 28.38 14.19
CA ALA A 124 -8.42 29.56 13.35
C ALA A 124 -7.02 29.84 12.75
N GLY A 125 -6.98 30.47 11.58
CA GLY A 125 -5.74 30.66 10.85
C GLY A 125 -5.98 31.28 9.48
N VAL A 126 -4.94 31.96 9.01
CA VAL A 126 -4.83 32.55 7.67
C VAL A 126 -3.35 32.52 7.28
N LEU A 127 -3.05 32.52 5.98
CA LEU A 127 -1.74 32.88 5.41
C LEU A 127 -1.79 34.35 4.95
N ASP A 128 -0.61 34.95 4.84
CA ASP A 128 -0.38 36.28 4.27
C ASP A 128 1.10 36.33 3.89
N ASP A 129 1.47 35.45 2.95
CA ASP A 129 2.85 35.01 2.73
C ASP A 129 3.65 36.04 1.92
N HIS A 130 4.74 36.53 2.51
CA HIS A 130 5.64 37.52 1.92
C HIS A 130 7.09 37.21 2.28
N LEU A 131 8.01 37.47 1.34
CA LEU A 131 9.43 37.54 1.64
C LEU A 131 9.71 38.62 2.69
N MET A 132 10.74 38.46 3.52
CA MET A 132 11.02 39.34 4.66
C MET A 132 10.97 40.83 4.30
N ALA A 133 11.53 41.22 3.14
CA ALA A 133 11.56 42.61 2.68
C ALA A 133 10.18 43.24 2.40
N ASP A 134 9.17 42.42 2.06
CA ASP A 134 7.82 42.85 1.69
C ASP A 134 6.75 42.51 2.75
N LEU A 135 7.13 41.77 3.80
CA LEU A 135 6.26 41.29 4.87
C LEU A 135 5.87 42.41 5.84
N THR A 136 4.84 43.19 5.50
CA THR A 136 4.36 44.30 6.35
C THR A 136 3.86 43.82 7.72
N SER A 137 3.92 44.69 8.72
CA SER A 137 3.39 44.42 10.08
C SER A 137 1.90 44.02 10.04
N GLU A 138 1.13 44.55 9.09
CA GLU A 138 -0.31 44.26 8.93
C GLU A 138 -0.55 42.84 8.36
N HIS A 139 0.31 42.36 7.45
CA HIS A 139 0.28 40.97 6.95
C HIS A 139 0.84 39.99 7.99
N PHE A 140 1.82 40.44 8.78
CA PHE A 140 2.39 39.70 9.89
C PHE A 140 1.33 39.44 10.98
N GLU A 141 0.71 40.50 11.49
CA GLU A 141 -0.34 40.43 12.52
C GLU A 141 -1.58 39.65 12.05
N ARG A 142 -1.97 39.77 10.77
CA ARG A 142 -3.13 39.04 10.23
C ARG A 142 -3.01 37.52 10.42
N VAL A 143 -1.83 36.96 10.21
CA VAL A 143 -1.53 35.52 10.39
C VAL A 143 -1.46 35.12 11.86
N LEU A 144 -0.95 36.01 12.71
CA LEU A 144 -0.72 35.75 14.13
C LEU A 144 -2.00 35.86 14.96
N LEU A 145 -2.85 36.86 14.74
CA LEU A 145 -4.09 37.11 15.49
C LEU A 145 -5.00 35.88 15.63
N PRO A 146 -5.37 35.15 14.56
CA PRO A 146 -6.26 34.00 14.69
C PRO A 146 -5.58 32.78 15.34
N LYS A 147 -4.25 32.68 15.30
CA LYS A 147 -3.46 31.51 15.68
C LYS A 147 -2.85 31.61 17.08
N ILE A 148 -2.19 32.73 17.37
CA ILE A 148 -1.61 33.07 18.66
C ILE A 148 -2.72 33.58 19.56
N THR A 149 -3.18 34.83 19.38
CA THR A 149 -4.22 35.43 20.23
C THR A 149 -5.47 34.55 20.32
N GLY A 150 -5.85 33.89 19.22
CA GLY A 150 -6.96 32.95 19.19
C GLY A 150 -6.76 31.66 20.00
N THR A 151 -5.55 31.10 20.10
CA THR A 151 -5.25 29.96 21.01
C THR A 151 -5.40 30.34 22.48
N LEU A 152 -5.21 31.62 22.78
CA LEU A 152 -4.99 32.12 24.12
C LEU A 152 -6.25 32.69 24.75
N ASN A 153 -7.06 33.40 23.96
CA ASN A 153 -8.42 33.73 24.35
C ASN A 153 -9.21 32.46 24.70
N LEU A 154 -9.01 31.36 23.95
CA LEU A 154 -9.57 30.06 24.30
C LEU A 154 -9.15 29.56 25.69
N HIS A 155 -7.86 29.63 26.04
CA HIS A 155 -7.35 29.18 27.35
C HIS A 155 -7.80 30.09 28.49
N ASN A 156 -7.63 31.40 28.36
CA ASN A 156 -7.98 32.38 29.38
C ASN A 156 -9.50 32.35 29.66
N SER A 157 -10.33 32.26 28.63
CA SER A 157 -11.78 32.11 28.76
C SER A 157 -12.21 30.71 29.23
N ALA A 158 -11.40 29.66 29.03
CA ALA A 158 -11.64 28.35 29.66
C ALA A 158 -11.51 28.44 31.17
N ALA A 159 -10.48 29.15 31.66
CA ALA A 159 -10.26 29.36 33.08
C ALA A 159 -11.36 30.25 33.70
N SER A 160 -11.68 31.40 33.08
CA SER A 160 -12.66 32.35 33.63
C SER A 160 -14.09 31.79 33.70
N THR A 161 -14.48 30.96 32.73
CA THR A 161 -15.82 30.32 32.69
C THR A 161 -15.91 29.03 33.52
N GLY A 162 -14.83 28.64 34.22
CA GLY A 162 -14.73 27.42 35.03
C GLY A 162 -14.65 26.13 34.22
N VAL A 163 -14.53 26.25 32.90
CA VAL A 163 -14.46 25.16 31.92
C VAL A 163 -13.17 24.36 32.05
N GLU A 164 -12.04 25.01 32.33
CA GLU A 164 -10.72 24.37 32.23
C GLU A 164 -10.56 23.10 33.06
N SER A 165 -11.16 23.06 34.27
CA SER A 165 -11.12 21.89 35.17
C SER A 165 -11.90 20.67 34.68
N GLN A 166 -12.64 20.80 33.57
CA GLN A 166 -13.45 19.75 32.95
C GLN A 166 -12.81 19.25 31.64
N LEU A 167 -11.83 19.98 31.08
CA LEU A 167 -11.16 19.64 29.81
C LEU A 167 -10.43 18.29 29.88
N GLN A 168 -10.81 17.37 29.00
CA GLN A 168 -10.13 16.11 28.67
C GLN A 168 -9.22 16.25 27.43
N GLN A 169 -9.49 17.18 26.52
CA GLN A 169 -8.64 17.46 25.35
C GLN A 169 -8.46 18.96 25.09
N PHE A 170 -7.29 19.39 24.60
CA PHE A 170 -7.07 20.75 24.06
C PHE A 170 -5.97 20.78 22.98
N VAL A 171 -6.25 20.47 21.72
CA VAL A 171 -5.18 20.31 20.72
C VAL A 171 -5.02 21.55 19.86
N LEU A 172 -4.07 21.59 18.95
CA LEU A 172 -3.71 22.77 18.17
C LEU A 172 -3.16 22.40 16.79
N PHE A 173 -3.21 23.39 15.90
CA PHE A 173 -2.99 23.16 14.48
C PHE A 173 -1.87 23.98 13.91
N SER A 174 -0.68 23.55 14.31
CA SER A 174 0.56 23.92 13.68
C SER A 174 0.60 23.53 12.20
N SER A 175 1.69 23.92 11.59
CA SER A 175 2.16 23.52 10.30
C SER A 175 3.65 23.38 10.44
N VAL A 176 4.18 22.38 9.75
CA VAL A 176 5.61 22.08 9.65
C VAL A 176 6.55 23.25 9.43
N ALA A 177 6.04 24.37 8.90
CA ALA A 177 6.83 25.52 8.56
C ALA A 177 7.50 26.02 9.86
N ALA A 178 6.84 25.77 11.01
CA ALA A 178 7.39 25.75 12.35
C ALA A 178 8.70 24.94 12.53
N MET A 179 8.82 23.73 11.98
CA MET A 179 9.95 22.78 12.11
C MET A 179 11.11 23.04 11.14
N ILE A 180 10.82 23.36 9.87
CA ILE A 180 11.83 23.44 8.79
C ILE A 180 12.07 24.84 8.26
N GLY A 181 11.10 25.74 8.43
CA GLY A 181 11.02 27.00 7.69
C GLY A 181 10.51 26.81 6.26
N THR A 182 9.82 27.83 5.76
CA THR A 182 9.52 27.99 4.32
C THR A 182 9.82 29.42 3.94
N ALA A 183 10.57 29.64 2.85
CA ALA A 183 10.81 30.99 2.33
C ALA A 183 9.49 31.66 1.94
N GLY A 184 9.27 32.89 2.39
CA GLY A 184 8.03 33.66 2.21
C GLY A 184 6.98 33.44 3.31
N GLN A 185 7.23 32.57 4.30
CA GLN A 185 6.22 32.20 5.31
C GLN A 185 6.61 32.51 6.76
N GLY A 186 7.51 33.46 7.02
CA GLY A 186 8.02 33.69 8.38
C GLY A 186 6.93 33.95 9.44
N ASN A 187 5.91 34.74 9.10
CA ASN A 187 4.72 34.94 9.94
C ASN A 187 3.96 33.64 10.23
N TYR A 188 3.77 32.78 9.23
CA TYR A 188 3.08 31.52 9.39
C TYR A 188 3.91 30.49 10.18
N CYS A 189 5.19 30.35 9.89
CA CYS A 189 6.09 29.48 10.66
C CYS A 189 6.05 29.87 12.15
N ALA A 190 6.04 31.17 12.45
CA ALA A 190 5.93 31.71 13.80
C ALA A 190 4.56 31.44 14.46
N ALA A 191 3.47 31.68 13.74
CA ALA A 191 2.11 31.44 14.22
C ALA A 191 1.86 29.96 14.56
N ASN A 192 2.55 29.05 13.89
CA ASN A 192 2.42 27.61 14.07
C ASN A 192 3.34 27.05 15.15
N ALA A 193 4.60 27.45 15.17
CA ALA A 193 5.54 27.04 16.22
C ALA A 193 5.05 27.49 17.61
N PHE A 194 4.33 28.62 17.69
CA PHE A 194 3.59 29.02 18.88
C PHE A 194 2.77 27.88 19.49
N MET A 195 2.00 27.19 18.64
CA MET A 195 1.09 26.14 19.07
C MET A 195 1.81 24.85 19.42
N ASP A 196 2.93 24.53 18.75
CA ASP A 196 3.76 23.39 19.16
C ASP A 196 4.26 23.55 20.61
N SER A 197 4.60 24.78 20.98
CA SER A 197 4.86 25.16 22.37
C SER A 197 3.57 25.22 23.21
N PHE A 198 2.44 25.72 22.71
CA PHE A 198 1.20 25.83 23.51
C PHE A 198 0.54 24.48 23.83
N ALA A 199 0.76 23.45 23.02
CA ALA A 199 0.37 22.09 23.36
C ALA A 199 1.23 21.53 24.49
N SER A 200 2.54 21.70 24.33
CA SER A 200 3.53 21.40 25.34
C SER A 200 3.16 22.07 26.68
N TYR A 201 2.76 23.35 26.67
CA TYR A 201 2.47 24.19 27.85
C TYR A 201 1.42 23.58 28.77
N ARG A 202 0.32 23.16 28.15
CA ARG A 202 -0.84 22.64 28.86
C ARG A 202 -0.50 21.28 29.47
N LEU A 203 0.13 20.39 28.71
CA LEU A 203 0.64 19.11 29.24
C LEU A 203 1.60 19.33 30.43
N GLY A 204 2.50 20.31 30.34
CA GLY A 204 3.38 20.71 31.44
C GLY A 204 2.63 21.18 32.70
N LYS A 205 1.44 21.79 32.53
CA LYS A 205 0.51 22.14 33.61
C LYS A 205 -0.49 21.02 33.97
N LYS A 206 -0.31 19.81 33.43
CA LYS A 206 -1.23 18.64 33.54
C LYS A 206 -2.65 18.90 33.02
N LEU A 207 -2.79 19.91 32.18
CA LEU A 207 -3.96 20.13 31.36
C LEU A 207 -3.75 19.37 30.03
N PRO A 208 -4.78 18.78 29.43
CA PRO A 208 -4.59 18.04 28.19
C PRO A 208 -4.21 19.00 27.06
N ALA A 209 -3.33 18.56 26.14
CA ALA A 209 -3.15 19.15 24.82
C ALA A 209 -2.22 18.33 23.90
N VAL A 210 -2.30 18.57 22.60
CA VAL A 210 -1.27 18.18 21.61
C VAL A 210 -1.22 19.21 20.47
N SER A 211 -0.16 19.25 19.68
CA SER A 211 -0.08 20.11 18.47
C SER A 211 0.46 19.30 17.33
N VAL A 212 -0.07 19.53 16.13
CA VAL A 212 0.34 18.73 14.98
C VAL A 212 0.80 19.62 13.82
N GLN A 213 2.02 19.35 13.37
CA GLN A 213 2.80 20.03 12.35
C GLN A 213 2.48 19.45 10.98
N TRP A 214 1.54 20.12 10.30
CA TRP A 214 0.99 19.67 9.02
C TRP A 214 1.54 20.37 7.79
N GLY A 215 1.19 19.82 6.63
CA GLY A 215 1.52 20.36 5.31
C GLY A 215 0.38 20.97 4.49
N PRO A 216 0.56 21.06 3.15
CA PRO A 216 -0.37 21.65 2.18
C PRO A 216 -1.52 20.70 1.90
N TRP A 217 -2.37 20.51 2.93
CA TRP A 217 -3.50 19.56 3.04
C TRP A 217 -4.05 19.19 1.63
N ALA A 218 -3.95 17.94 1.13
CA ALA A 218 -3.94 17.72 -0.34
C ALA A 218 -5.16 18.31 -1.04
N GLU A 219 -6.33 17.92 -0.55
CA GLU A 219 -7.59 18.53 -0.94
C GLU A 219 -8.10 19.52 0.11
N VAL A 220 -7.28 20.18 0.94
CA VAL A 220 -7.76 21.40 1.61
C VAL A 220 -6.69 22.30 2.29
N GLY A 221 -7.06 23.37 2.96
CA GLY A 221 -6.16 24.33 3.58
C GLY A 221 -5.56 25.44 2.76
N MET A 222 -4.88 26.34 3.48
CA MET A 222 -4.39 27.59 2.92
C MET A 222 -3.35 27.37 1.81
N ALA A 223 -2.86 26.13 1.67
CA ALA A 223 -1.85 25.73 0.70
C ALA A 223 -2.26 24.49 -0.13
N ALA A 224 -3.55 24.21 -0.35
CA ALA A 224 -3.98 23.08 -1.19
C ALA A 224 -3.67 23.25 -2.69
N GLY A 225 -2.64 24.00 -3.07
CA GLY A 225 -2.42 24.31 -4.47
C GLY A 225 -1.19 25.14 -4.80
N THR A 226 -0.05 24.48 -4.72
CA THR A 226 1.20 24.87 -5.38
C THR A 226 1.73 23.68 -6.18
N SER A 227 2.45 23.94 -7.27
CA SER A 227 2.94 22.91 -8.19
C SER A 227 3.94 21.94 -7.54
N GLU A 228 4.22 20.81 -8.21
CA GLU A 228 5.07 19.74 -7.68
C GLU A 228 6.44 20.22 -7.18
N SER A 229 6.95 19.54 -6.16
CA SER A 229 8.38 19.49 -5.89
C SER A 229 8.74 18.18 -5.15
N VAL A 230 9.90 18.15 -4.50
CA VAL A 230 10.43 17.04 -3.69
C VAL A 230 9.46 16.53 -2.61
N VAL A 231 8.46 17.33 -2.26
CA VAL A 231 7.59 17.11 -1.12
C VAL A 231 6.13 17.08 -1.58
N LEU A 232 5.49 15.92 -1.40
CA LEU A 232 4.20 15.60 -2.00
C LEU A 232 3.01 16.22 -1.25
N ARG A 233 1.81 15.75 -1.59
CA ARG A 233 0.62 15.91 -0.75
C ARG A 233 0.11 14.59 -0.19
N ILE A 234 -0.52 14.66 0.98
CA ILE A 234 -1.18 13.53 1.66
C ILE A 234 -2.67 13.71 1.46
N ALA A 235 -3.37 12.64 1.10
CA ALA A 235 -4.80 12.70 0.81
C ALA A 235 -5.62 12.98 2.07
N LEU A 236 -6.94 13.00 1.90
CA LEU A 236 -7.97 13.04 2.94
C LEU A 236 -8.50 11.61 3.29
N ALA A 237 -7.86 10.53 2.79
CA ALA A 237 -7.66 9.13 3.45
C ALA A 237 -5.35 8.37 5.28
N ASP A 238 -4.47 9.24 5.93
CA ASP A 238 -3.08 9.27 6.42
C ASP A 238 -2.77 10.30 7.61
N GLY A 239 -2.81 11.68 7.56
CA GLY A 239 -3.18 12.83 8.60
C GLY A 239 -4.62 13.75 8.94
N LEU A 240 -6.06 13.70 8.81
CA LEU A 240 -7.43 12.89 8.49
C LEU A 240 -7.94 11.19 8.50
N ARG A 241 -7.51 9.88 8.91
CA ARG A 241 -6.41 8.82 9.51
C ARG A 241 -5.44 8.76 10.80
N ALA A 242 -4.12 8.99 10.75
CA ALA A 242 -3.14 9.20 11.85
C ALA A 242 -3.24 10.38 12.90
N MET A 243 -4.39 10.88 13.35
CA MET A 243 -4.57 11.45 14.72
C MET A 243 -5.60 10.65 15.52
N GLU A 244 -5.74 9.38 15.19
CA GLU A 244 -6.30 8.40 16.10
C GLU A 244 -5.31 8.19 17.24
N THR A 245 -4.31 7.32 17.03
CA THR A 245 -2.92 7.78 16.90
C THR A 245 -2.44 8.79 17.96
N ILE A 246 -2.34 10.08 17.60
CA ILE A 246 -1.75 11.16 18.41
C ILE A 246 -2.59 11.44 19.67
N LEU A 247 -3.81 10.89 19.79
CA LEU A 247 -4.70 11.08 20.93
C LEU A 247 -5.02 9.78 21.67
N GLY A 248 -5.23 8.67 20.95
CA GLY A 248 -5.29 7.34 21.56
C GLY A 248 -4.00 7.09 22.34
N ALA A 249 -2.86 7.45 21.74
CA ALA A 249 -1.56 7.44 22.42
C ALA A 249 -1.32 8.63 23.40
N GLN A 250 -2.32 9.48 23.66
CA GLN A 250 -2.41 10.34 24.84
C GLN A 250 -3.45 9.87 25.88
N LEU A 251 -4.41 9.02 25.50
CA LEU A 251 -5.47 8.50 26.38
C LEU A 251 -5.09 7.19 27.06
N GLY A 252 -4.24 6.36 26.43
CA GLY A 252 -3.83 5.02 26.90
C GLY A 252 -3.00 4.93 28.20
N GLY A 253 -3.06 5.94 29.08
CA GLY A 253 -2.48 5.92 30.44
C GLY A 253 -0.94 5.97 30.53
N HIS A 254 -0.24 5.80 29.42
CA HIS A 254 1.16 6.19 29.23
C HIS A 254 1.28 7.72 29.31
N LEU A 255 2.01 8.21 30.32
CA LEU A 255 2.02 9.60 30.80
C LEU A 255 3.43 10.11 31.15
N GLY A 256 4.47 9.38 30.74
CA GLY A 256 5.89 9.66 30.99
C GLY A 256 6.74 9.94 29.74
N GLY A 257 6.15 9.92 28.54
CA GLY A 257 6.82 10.12 27.26
C GLY A 257 5.91 10.26 26.04
N ALA A 258 4.61 10.54 26.23
CA ALA A 258 3.74 10.94 25.14
C ALA A 258 4.18 12.28 24.52
N ALA A 259 4.24 12.35 23.18
CA ALA A 259 4.77 13.49 22.46
C ALA A 259 3.76 14.64 22.38
N ALA A 260 4.14 15.81 22.86
CA ALA A 260 3.33 17.04 22.81
C ALA A 260 3.15 17.61 21.38
N VAL A 261 4.05 17.22 20.48
CA VAL A 261 4.12 17.71 19.09
C VAL A 261 4.37 16.54 18.16
N ALA A 262 3.61 16.47 17.06
CA ALA A 262 3.79 15.49 16.00
C ALA A 262 3.81 16.15 14.62
N GLY A 263 4.73 15.76 13.74
CA GLY A 263 4.62 16.03 12.29
C GLY A 263 3.80 14.96 11.59
N VAL A 264 3.59 15.08 10.27
CA VAL A 264 3.15 13.98 9.37
C VAL A 264 3.61 14.29 7.91
N ALA A 265 4.44 13.46 7.22
CA ALA A 265 4.87 13.69 5.81
C ALA A 265 5.44 12.49 4.93
N ARG A 266 5.06 12.38 3.64
CA ARG A 266 5.47 11.41 2.57
C ARG A 266 6.62 11.88 1.62
N ILE A 267 7.89 11.77 2.01
CA ILE A 267 9.01 12.47 1.32
C ILE A 267 9.64 11.65 0.16
N LYS A 268 9.93 12.26 -1.00
CA LYS A 268 10.67 11.62 -2.13
C LYS A 268 12.20 11.60 -1.89
N TRP A 269 12.66 10.75 -0.97
CA TRP A 269 14.04 10.76 -0.43
C TRP A 269 15.18 10.65 -1.46
N ARG A 270 15.12 9.72 -2.43
CA ARG A 270 16.17 9.60 -3.46
C ARG A 270 16.33 10.90 -4.27
N SER A 271 15.22 11.53 -4.65
CA SER A 271 15.21 12.79 -5.42
C SER A 271 15.65 14.00 -4.60
N PHE A 272 15.43 13.98 -3.28
CA PHE A 272 15.91 15.00 -2.35
C PHE A 272 17.44 14.96 -2.22
N LEU A 273 17.99 13.77 -1.96
CA LEU A 273 19.42 13.58 -1.70
C LEU A 273 20.27 13.63 -2.96
N SER A 274 19.72 13.30 -4.14
CA SER A 274 20.42 13.42 -5.43
C SER A 274 20.78 14.87 -5.83
N GLN A 275 20.34 15.86 -5.05
CA GLN A 275 20.63 17.29 -5.28
C GLN A 275 21.71 17.84 -4.33
N MET A 276 22.20 17.03 -3.37
CA MET A 276 23.17 17.43 -2.35
C MET A 276 24.57 16.84 -2.66
N PRO A 277 25.68 17.58 -2.45
CA PRO A 277 27.03 17.09 -2.79
C PRO A 277 27.54 15.99 -1.84
N GLU A 278 27.26 16.14 -0.55
CA GLU A 278 27.38 15.10 0.48
C GLU A 278 26.01 14.99 1.20
N VAL A 279 25.91 14.14 2.23
CA VAL A 279 24.67 13.98 3.01
C VAL A 279 24.88 14.65 4.38
N PRO A 280 24.15 15.74 4.72
CA PRO A 280 24.28 16.44 6.00
C PRO A 280 24.12 15.51 7.21
N ALA A 281 24.71 15.85 8.37
CA ALA A 281 24.56 15.06 9.58
C ALA A 281 23.11 15.03 10.11
N PHE A 282 22.25 15.97 9.66
CA PHE A 282 20.80 15.86 9.84
C PHE A 282 20.27 14.57 9.18
N LEU A 283 20.72 14.27 7.94
CA LEU A 283 20.26 13.19 7.05
C LEU A 283 21.15 11.94 7.08
N GLU A 284 22.10 11.82 8.01
CA GLU A 284 23.13 10.76 8.06
C GLU A 284 22.61 9.34 7.81
N ASN A 285 21.48 8.97 8.43
CA ASN A 285 20.85 7.65 8.26
C ASN A 285 20.34 7.36 6.84
N PHE A 286 20.05 8.39 6.08
CA PHE A 286 19.54 8.32 4.71
C PHE A 286 20.68 8.30 3.68
N GLN A 287 21.95 8.28 4.11
CA GLN A 287 23.12 8.13 3.25
C GLN A 287 23.07 6.85 2.37
N GLN A 288 22.31 5.82 2.78
CA GLN A 288 22.05 4.63 1.96
C GLN A 288 21.32 4.90 0.64
N TYR A 289 20.66 6.05 0.48
CA TYR A 289 19.99 6.47 -0.75
C TYR A 289 20.88 7.28 -1.69
N ALA A 290 22.15 7.54 -1.34
CA ALA A 290 23.13 8.20 -2.20
C ALA A 290 23.71 7.23 -3.26
N PRO A 291 24.04 7.70 -4.47
CA PRO A 291 24.57 6.86 -5.55
C PRO A 291 25.99 6.37 -5.26
N LYS A 292 26.28 5.11 -5.60
CA LYS A 292 27.63 4.50 -5.51
C LYS A 292 28.23 4.32 -6.90
N ASP A 293 29.53 4.60 -7.03
CA ASP A 293 30.28 4.46 -8.29
C ASP A 293 30.22 3.04 -8.87
N ALA A 294 29.79 2.93 -10.13
CA ALA A 294 29.76 1.67 -10.87
C ALA A 294 30.97 1.59 -11.84
N ASN A 295 31.81 0.56 -11.73
CA ASN A 295 32.87 0.34 -12.74
C ASN A 295 33.40 -1.10 -12.85
N LYS A 296 33.70 -1.51 -14.09
CA LYS A 296 34.51 -2.67 -14.52
C LYS A 296 33.95 -4.09 -14.33
N GLY A 297 33.17 -4.54 -15.31
CA GLY A 297 33.15 -5.96 -15.72
C GLY A 297 34.18 -6.22 -16.84
N GLY A 298 34.86 -7.36 -16.82
CA GLY A 298 35.91 -7.72 -17.79
C GLY A 298 35.60 -8.97 -18.63
N SER A 299 36.13 -9.02 -19.85
CA SER A 299 35.96 -10.14 -20.80
C SER A 299 37.19 -11.05 -20.84
N LEU A 300 37.02 -12.34 -21.19
CA LEU A 300 38.03 -13.19 -21.85
C LEU A 300 37.39 -14.47 -22.44
N VAL A 301 37.98 -15.03 -23.51
CA VAL A 301 37.47 -16.18 -24.29
C VAL A 301 38.62 -17.12 -24.68
N ALA A 302 38.39 -18.44 -24.72
CA ALA A 302 39.26 -19.43 -25.37
C ALA A 302 38.48 -20.67 -25.87
N LYS A 303 38.98 -21.35 -26.93
CA LYS A 303 38.40 -22.56 -27.57
C LYS A 303 39.31 -23.80 -27.37
N GLY A 304 38.81 -25.04 -27.59
CA GLY A 304 39.59 -26.26 -27.27
C GLY A 304 39.32 -27.62 -27.97
N ALA A 305 38.58 -27.68 -29.09
CA ALA A 305 38.58 -28.74 -30.13
C ALA A 305 38.67 -30.28 -29.82
N ALA A 306 37.68 -31.03 -30.33
CA ALA A 306 37.83 -32.33 -31.04
C ALA A 306 36.59 -32.53 -31.96
N PRO A 307 36.68 -33.24 -33.11
CA PRO A 307 35.71 -33.06 -34.21
C PRO A 307 34.32 -33.61 -33.93
N SER A 308 33.35 -32.70 -33.99
CA SER A 308 31.92 -32.87 -33.72
C SER A 308 31.08 -32.77 -35.01
N LYS A 309 29.74 -32.72 -34.85
CA LYS A 309 28.71 -32.39 -35.86
C LYS A 309 29.15 -31.36 -36.92
N ASP A 310 29.95 -30.39 -36.51
CA ASP A 310 30.53 -29.31 -37.32
C ASP A 310 31.28 -29.79 -38.58
N LEU A 311 31.86 -30.99 -38.59
CA LEU A 311 32.59 -31.50 -39.76
C LEU A 311 31.65 -31.98 -40.88
N VAL A 312 30.51 -32.58 -40.54
CA VAL A 312 29.44 -32.90 -41.50
C VAL A 312 28.73 -31.62 -41.94
N ARG A 313 28.45 -30.72 -40.98
CA ARG A 313 27.85 -29.40 -41.20
C ARG A 313 28.65 -28.57 -42.22
N ALA A 314 29.96 -28.42 -42.04
CA ALA A 314 30.81 -27.65 -42.94
C ALA A 314 30.87 -28.23 -44.37
N GLY A 315 30.67 -29.54 -44.53
CA GLY A 315 30.50 -30.16 -45.84
C GLY A 315 29.22 -29.70 -46.55
N ILE A 316 28.12 -29.57 -45.82
CA ILE A 316 26.83 -29.08 -46.32
C ILE A 316 26.89 -27.57 -46.61
N GLU A 317 27.52 -26.78 -45.72
CA GLU A 317 27.69 -25.32 -45.87
C GLU A 317 28.52 -24.95 -47.11
N ASN A 318 29.61 -25.66 -47.38
CA ASN A 318 30.40 -25.45 -48.61
C ASN A 318 29.59 -25.76 -49.89
N VAL A 319 28.83 -26.87 -49.91
CA VAL A 319 27.96 -27.21 -51.04
C VAL A 319 26.84 -26.18 -51.22
N LEU A 320 26.41 -25.51 -50.15
CA LEU A 320 25.46 -24.39 -50.24
C LEU A 320 26.09 -23.16 -50.90
N LYS A 321 27.29 -22.74 -50.46
CA LYS A 321 28.06 -21.62 -51.07
C LYS A 321 28.29 -21.86 -52.56
N GLU A 322 28.72 -23.06 -52.96
CA GLU A 322 28.95 -23.41 -54.36
C GLU A 322 27.69 -23.39 -55.25
N VAL A 323 26.51 -23.67 -54.70
CA VAL A 323 25.24 -23.72 -55.47
C VAL A 323 24.59 -22.34 -55.54
N LEU A 324 24.73 -21.51 -54.51
CA LEU A 324 24.26 -20.12 -54.49
C LEU A 324 25.22 -19.16 -55.22
N GLY A 325 26.49 -19.54 -55.37
CA GLY A 325 27.52 -18.72 -56.02
C GLY A 325 28.04 -17.55 -55.15
N ASP A 326 27.87 -17.65 -53.83
CA ASP A 326 28.29 -16.63 -52.86
C ASP A 326 29.24 -17.23 -51.81
N ASP A 327 30.54 -16.99 -51.99
CA ASP A 327 31.58 -17.39 -51.05
C ASP A 327 31.53 -16.62 -49.71
N SER A 328 30.79 -15.50 -49.62
CA SER A 328 30.71 -14.61 -48.44
C SER A 328 29.53 -14.91 -47.49
N LEU A 329 28.75 -15.94 -47.80
CA LEU A 329 27.53 -16.31 -47.08
C LEU A 329 27.85 -17.00 -45.74
N ASP A 330 27.97 -16.22 -44.65
CA ASP A 330 28.52 -16.70 -43.36
C ASP A 330 27.46 -16.96 -42.25
N ASP A 331 26.16 -16.88 -42.55
CA ASP A 331 25.07 -17.32 -41.66
C ASP A 331 24.26 -18.45 -42.33
N PHE A 332 24.13 -19.58 -41.62
CA PHE A 332 23.44 -20.79 -42.04
C PHE A 332 22.32 -21.20 -41.08
N SER A 333 21.82 -20.26 -40.28
CA SER A 333 20.72 -20.46 -39.32
C SER A 333 19.32 -20.35 -39.97
N ALA A 334 19.23 -19.69 -41.13
CA ALA A 334 18.00 -19.54 -41.90
C ALA A 334 17.58 -20.84 -42.62
N PRO A 335 16.30 -20.99 -42.98
CA PRO A 335 15.85 -22.07 -43.86
C PRO A 335 16.49 -21.98 -45.25
N LEU A 336 16.85 -23.14 -45.83
CA LEU A 336 17.57 -23.25 -47.10
C LEU A 336 16.90 -22.49 -48.27
N MET A 337 15.55 -22.46 -48.29
CA MET A 337 14.77 -21.72 -49.29
C MET A 337 14.93 -20.19 -49.14
N ASP A 338 14.95 -19.69 -47.89
CA ASP A 338 15.07 -18.26 -47.59
C ASP A 338 16.50 -17.73 -47.85
N MET A 339 17.49 -18.65 -47.85
CA MET A 339 18.86 -18.40 -48.30
C MET A 339 19.01 -18.31 -49.82
N GLY A 340 17.92 -18.44 -50.58
CA GLY A 340 17.90 -18.23 -52.04
C GLY A 340 17.92 -19.50 -52.90
N LEU A 341 17.78 -20.69 -52.32
CA LEU A 341 17.60 -21.90 -53.14
C LEU A 341 16.20 -21.91 -53.76
N ASP A 342 16.13 -21.58 -55.06
CA ASP A 342 14.92 -21.77 -55.84
C ASP A 342 14.64 -23.26 -56.15
N SER A 343 13.47 -23.53 -56.74
CA SER A 343 13.02 -24.89 -57.08
C SER A 343 13.90 -25.64 -58.09
N LEU A 344 14.89 -25.00 -58.71
CA LEU A 344 15.88 -25.61 -59.58
C LEU A 344 17.21 -25.83 -58.83
N ALA A 345 17.71 -24.81 -58.13
CA ALA A 345 18.89 -24.87 -57.28
C ALA A 345 18.77 -25.94 -56.17
N ALA A 346 17.58 -26.08 -55.58
CA ALA A 346 17.24 -27.14 -54.62
C ALA A 346 17.51 -28.55 -55.16
N VAL A 347 17.23 -28.81 -56.44
CA VAL A 347 17.46 -30.12 -57.07
C VAL A 347 18.96 -30.37 -57.26
N GLU A 348 19.73 -29.35 -57.59
CA GLU A 348 21.19 -29.46 -57.73
C GLU A 348 21.89 -29.62 -56.38
N PHE A 349 21.53 -28.80 -55.38
CA PHE A 349 22.04 -28.90 -54.01
C PHE A 349 21.86 -30.31 -53.43
N ARG A 350 20.64 -30.86 -53.48
CA ARG A 350 20.38 -32.24 -53.04
C ARG A 350 21.27 -33.26 -53.76
N ASN A 351 21.46 -33.11 -55.07
CA ASN A 351 22.31 -34.03 -55.84
C ASN A 351 23.80 -33.92 -55.45
N ARG A 352 24.30 -32.70 -55.18
CA ARG A 352 25.68 -32.49 -54.71
C ARG A 352 25.90 -33.03 -53.29
N VAL A 353 25.02 -32.72 -52.33
CA VAL A 353 25.11 -33.25 -50.96
C VAL A 353 25.09 -34.78 -50.95
N GLN A 354 24.24 -35.43 -51.75
CA GLN A 354 24.21 -36.89 -51.87
C GLN A 354 25.46 -37.47 -52.59
N ALA A 355 26.25 -36.66 -53.29
CA ALA A 355 27.54 -37.05 -53.85
C ALA A 355 28.72 -36.82 -52.88
N SER A 356 28.57 -35.93 -51.89
CA SER A 356 29.57 -35.63 -50.86
C SER A 356 29.63 -36.66 -49.72
N PHE A 357 28.57 -37.44 -49.50
CA PHE A 357 28.47 -38.43 -48.42
C PHE A 357 28.04 -39.80 -48.96
N GLU A 358 28.99 -40.73 -49.13
CA GLU A 358 28.69 -42.09 -49.63
C GLU A 358 27.74 -42.85 -48.69
N GLY A 359 26.73 -43.50 -49.28
CA GLY A 359 25.75 -44.34 -48.58
C GLY A 359 24.40 -43.70 -48.31
N VAL A 360 24.31 -42.36 -48.26
CA VAL A 360 23.06 -41.65 -47.95
C VAL A 360 22.11 -41.61 -49.16
N ARG A 361 20.79 -41.71 -48.92
CA ARG A 361 19.74 -41.47 -49.92
C ARG A 361 18.82 -40.34 -49.47
N LEU A 362 18.74 -39.27 -50.25
CA LEU A 362 17.93 -38.09 -49.97
C LEU A 362 16.65 -38.11 -50.81
N SER A 363 15.50 -37.84 -50.19
CA SER A 363 14.20 -37.79 -50.88
C SER A 363 14.04 -36.53 -51.74
N SER A 364 12.99 -36.47 -52.55
CA SER A 364 12.58 -35.23 -53.23
C SER A 364 11.94 -34.19 -52.30
N THR A 365 11.61 -34.56 -51.05
CA THR A 365 10.98 -33.69 -50.04
C THR A 365 11.96 -33.21 -48.97
N VAL A 366 13.21 -33.71 -48.96
CA VAL A 366 14.16 -33.58 -47.84
C VAL A 366 14.44 -32.14 -47.36
N MET A 367 14.33 -31.14 -48.25
CA MET A 367 14.55 -29.72 -47.92
C MET A 367 13.31 -29.03 -47.34
N PHE A 368 12.14 -29.69 -47.37
CA PHE A 368 10.95 -29.32 -46.60
C PHE A 368 10.91 -30.10 -45.28
N ASP A 369 11.32 -31.37 -45.30
CA ASP A 369 11.35 -32.24 -44.11
C ASP A 369 12.45 -31.82 -43.11
N TYR A 370 13.59 -31.33 -43.62
CA TYR A 370 14.75 -30.86 -42.87
C TYR A 370 15.20 -29.49 -43.41
N PRO A 371 14.54 -28.40 -42.97
CA PRO A 371 14.58 -27.11 -43.67
C PRO A 371 15.85 -26.28 -43.42
N THR A 372 16.66 -26.58 -42.41
CA THR A 372 17.94 -25.91 -42.15
C THR A 372 19.14 -26.83 -42.37
N VAL A 373 20.33 -26.23 -42.52
CA VAL A 373 21.61 -26.96 -42.53
C VAL A 373 21.78 -27.83 -41.27
N ALA A 374 21.32 -27.37 -40.11
CA ALA A 374 21.43 -28.10 -38.85
C ALA A 374 20.55 -29.36 -38.83
N ASP A 375 19.30 -29.26 -39.28
CA ASP A 375 18.36 -30.39 -39.36
C ASP A 375 18.86 -31.44 -40.36
N LEU A 376 19.35 -30.99 -41.52
CA LEU A 376 19.91 -31.87 -42.54
C LEU A 376 21.20 -32.57 -42.07
N THR A 377 22.00 -31.90 -41.23
CA THR A 377 23.18 -32.50 -40.58
C THR A 377 22.76 -33.63 -39.62
N ASP A 378 21.76 -33.40 -38.76
CA ASP A 378 21.29 -34.42 -37.81
C ASP A 378 20.60 -35.58 -38.52
N PHE A 379 19.83 -35.32 -39.58
CA PHE A 379 19.26 -36.37 -40.42
C PHE A 379 20.35 -37.23 -41.05
N ILE A 380 21.38 -36.64 -41.65
CA ILE A 380 22.51 -37.38 -42.24
C ILE A 380 23.24 -38.21 -41.18
N LEU A 381 23.46 -37.68 -39.97
CA LEU A 381 24.05 -38.43 -38.86
C LEU A 381 23.16 -39.62 -38.41
N SER A 382 21.84 -39.46 -38.40
CA SER A 382 20.89 -40.52 -38.01
C SER A 382 20.92 -41.75 -38.93
N GLN A 383 21.31 -41.57 -40.20
CA GLN A 383 21.40 -42.66 -41.18
C GLN A 383 22.60 -43.63 -40.94
N PHE A 384 23.49 -43.33 -39.98
CA PHE A 384 24.67 -44.14 -39.68
C PHE A 384 24.64 -44.83 -38.31
N ALA A 385 23.52 -44.81 -37.60
CA ALA A 385 23.36 -45.49 -36.30
C ALA A 385 22.86 -46.94 -36.45
N PRO A 386 23.53 -47.95 -35.84
CA PRO A 386 23.02 -49.32 -35.79
C PRO A 386 21.86 -49.49 -34.80
N GLU A 387 20.92 -50.38 -35.13
CA GLU A 387 19.92 -50.91 -34.18
C GLU A 387 20.56 -51.89 -33.18
N ASP A 388 20.03 -51.97 -31.96
CA ASP A 388 20.33 -53.03 -30.99
C ASP A 388 19.03 -53.48 -30.30
N ASP A 389 18.87 -54.79 -30.06
CA ASP A 389 17.58 -55.43 -29.80
C ASP A 389 17.53 -56.12 -28.41
N GLY A 390 16.56 -55.71 -27.58
CA GLY A 390 16.76 -55.57 -26.14
C GLY A 390 15.84 -56.39 -25.21
N ALA A 391 15.19 -57.44 -25.70
CA ALA A 391 14.50 -58.50 -24.94
C ALA A 391 13.54 -58.09 -23.80
N ALA A 392 12.22 -58.15 -24.07
CA ALA A 392 11.19 -57.99 -23.04
C ALA A 392 11.13 -59.19 -22.06
N ALA A 393 11.04 -58.91 -20.76
CA ALA A 393 10.58 -59.85 -19.74
C ALA A 393 9.11 -59.53 -19.37
N GLY A 394 8.23 -60.52 -19.43
CA GLY A 394 6.78 -60.30 -19.45
C GLY A 394 6.14 -59.97 -18.08
N LEU A 395 5.18 -59.05 -18.11
CA LEU A 395 4.09 -58.96 -17.12
C LEU A 395 2.78 -59.33 -17.85
N GLY A 396 1.97 -60.19 -17.24
CA GLY A 396 0.75 -60.72 -17.85
C GLY A 396 -0.45 -59.79 -17.70
N ASP A 397 -1.27 -59.71 -18.76
CA ASP A 397 -2.63 -59.15 -18.81
C ASP A 397 -2.92 -57.92 -17.92
N VAL A 398 -2.09 -56.88 -18.05
CA VAL A 398 -2.17 -55.65 -17.24
C VAL A 398 -3.25 -54.67 -17.76
N GLY A 399 -3.94 -55.00 -18.85
CA GLY A 399 -4.71 -54.05 -19.66
C GLY A 399 -5.87 -53.36 -18.91
N GLY A 400 -6.58 -54.09 -18.04
CA GLY A 400 -7.66 -53.53 -17.22
C GLY A 400 -7.16 -52.73 -16.01
N ALA A 401 -6.09 -53.19 -15.35
CA ALA A 401 -5.55 -52.53 -14.16
C ALA A 401 -4.94 -51.16 -14.48
N LEU A 402 -4.29 -51.02 -15.64
CA LEU A 402 -3.69 -49.76 -16.10
C LEU A 402 -4.72 -48.68 -16.49
N ARG A 403 -6.03 -48.94 -16.40
CA ARG A 403 -7.10 -47.99 -16.72
C ARG A 403 -8.13 -47.80 -15.61
N GLU A 404 -7.87 -48.34 -14.42
CA GLU A 404 -8.79 -48.16 -13.28
C GLU A 404 -9.04 -46.66 -12.99
N PRO A 405 -10.29 -46.23 -12.74
CA PRO A 405 -10.59 -44.89 -12.27
C PRO A 405 -10.00 -44.62 -10.87
N LEU A 406 -9.71 -43.35 -10.58
CA LEU A 406 -9.37 -42.92 -9.21
C LEU A 406 -10.57 -42.20 -8.59
N SER A 407 -10.98 -42.64 -7.40
CA SER A 407 -11.89 -41.89 -6.55
C SER A 407 -11.19 -40.66 -6.00
N MET A 408 -11.76 -39.48 -6.27
CA MET A 408 -11.46 -38.27 -5.52
C MET A 408 -12.27 -38.33 -4.22
N ILE A 409 -11.58 -38.30 -3.08
CA ILE A 409 -12.18 -38.48 -1.73
C ILE A 409 -12.08 -37.23 -0.85
N GLY A 410 -11.31 -36.22 -1.27
CA GLY A 410 -11.18 -34.95 -0.56
C GLY A 410 -10.78 -33.81 -1.50
N LEU A 411 -11.20 -32.60 -1.15
CA LEU A 411 -11.04 -31.38 -1.92
C LEU A 411 -11.02 -30.17 -0.96
N ALA A 412 -10.13 -29.21 -1.21
CA ALA A 412 -10.13 -27.88 -0.60
C ALA A 412 -9.43 -26.89 -1.53
N GLY A 413 -9.73 -25.60 -1.40
CA GLY A 413 -9.15 -24.56 -2.24
C GLY A 413 -9.58 -23.15 -1.84
N ARG A 414 -8.78 -22.17 -2.26
CA ARG A 414 -8.83 -20.76 -1.85
C ARG A 414 -8.63 -19.90 -3.10
N TYR A 415 -9.64 -19.09 -3.42
CA TYR A 415 -9.80 -18.43 -4.72
C TYR A 415 -10.35 -17.00 -4.56
N PRO A 416 -10.17 -16.09 -5.55
CA PRO A 416 -10.70 -14.74 -5.48
C PRO A 416 -12.21 -14.69 -5.29
N GLY A 417 -12.69 -13.75 -4.46
CA GLY A 417 -14.10 -13.62 -4.09
C GLY A 417 -14.59 -14.57 -2.99
N MET A 418 -13.70 -15.35 -2.38
CA MET A 418 -13.94 -16.06 -1.11
C MET A 418 -13.56 -15.18 0.09
N SER A 419 -14.17 -15.44 1.25
CA SER A 419 -13.81 -14.80 2.52
C SER A 419 -12.62 -15.50 3.19
N ALA A 420 -12.10 -14.88 4.27
CA ALA A 420 -11.06 -15.47 5.11
C ALA A 420 -11.48 -16.82 5.79
N HIS A 421 -12.76 -17.20 5.76
CA HIS A 421 -13.24 -18.49 6.25
C HIS A 421 -13.01 -19.65 5.27
N ASN A 422 -12.70 -19.36 3.99
CA ASN A 422 -12.08 -20.29 3.03
C ASN A 422 -12.82 -21.61 2.72
N ASP A 423 -14.16 -21.65 2.77
CA ASP A 423 -14.93 -22.82 2.29
C ASP A 423 -15.15 -22.78 0.76
N VAL A 424 -14.95 -23.91 0.08
CA VAL A 424 -15.29 -24.12 -1.35
C VAL A 424 -16.78 -23.95 -1.65
N SER A 425 -17.66 -23.96 -0.64
CA SER A 425 -19.06 -23.53 -0.79
C SER A 425 -19.21 -22.03 -1.02
N GLU A 426 -18.33 -21.19 -0.45
CA GLU A 426 -18.28 -19.75 -0.77
C GLU A 426 -17.82 -19.51 -2.20
N PHE A 427 -16.87 -20.33 -2.70
CA PHE A 427 -16.44 -20.28 -4.10
C PHE A 427 -17.60 -20.56 -5.05
N TRP A 428 -18.42 -21.59 -4.76
CA TRP A 428 -19.63 -21.86 -5.53
C TRP A 428 -20.63 -20.69 -5.50
N ALA A 429 -20.89 -20.14 -4.31
CA ALA A 429 -21.77 -18.97 -4.18
C ALA A 429 -21.23 -17.75 -4.94
N SER A 430 -19.91 -17.54 -4.96
CA SER A 430 -19.25 -16.50 -5.74
C SER A 430 -19.48 -16.68 -7.24
N LEU A 431 -19.17 -17.86 -7.79
CA LEU A 431 -19.37 -18.22 -9.20
C LEU A 431 -20.81 -18.02 -9.68
N CYS A 432 -21.80 -18.35 -8.84
CA CYS A 432 -23.22 -18.16 -9.16
C CYS A 432 -23.73 -16.73 -8.92
N SER A 433 -23.01 -15.88 -8.18
CA SER A 433 -23.50 -14.55 -7.76
C SER A 433 -23.46 -13.48 -8.86
N GLY A 434 -22.76 -13.72 -9.97
CA GLY A 434 -22.56 -12.72 -11.02
C GLY A 434 -21.66 -11.54 -10.61
N ARG A 435 -20.95 -11.65 -9.48
CA ARG A 435 -19.97 -10.65 -9.02
C ARG A 435 -18.61 -10.87 -9.69
N ASP A 436 -17.90 -9.77 -9.88
CA ASP A 436 -16.56 -9.72 -10.43
C ASP A 436 -15.54 -9.55 -9.29
N PRO A 437 -14.66 -10.54 -9.03
CA PRO A 437 -13.65 -10.49 -7.97
C PRO A 437 -12.30 -9.88 -8.42
N ILE A 438 -12.24 -9.26 -9.61
CA ILE A 438 -11.02 -8.61 -10.11
C ILE A 438 -10.87 -7.20 -9.50
N ALA A 439 -9.75 -6.98 -8.82
CA ALA A 439 -9.46 -5.78 -8.03
C ALA A 439 -8.08 -5.20 -8.38
N GLN A 440 -7.73 -4.04 -7.82
CA GLN A 440 -6.42 -3.40 -8.03
C GLN A 440 -5.29 -4.18 -7.35
N ILE A 441 -4.06 -4.03 -7.87
CA ILE A 441 -2.87 -4.68 -7.27
C ILE A 441 -2.65 -4.15 -5.84
N PRO A 442 -2.65 -5.02 -4.80
CA PRO A 442 -2.41 -4.62 -3.41
C PRO A 442 -0.94 -4.26 -3.14
N ILE A 443 -0.67 -3.30 -2.24
CA ILE A 443 0.69 -2.83 -1.92
C ILE A 443 1.56 -3.92 -1.30
N GLU A 444 0.93 -4.87 -0.61
CA GLU A 444 1.51 -6.07 -0.02
C GLU A 444 2.11 -7.00 -1.09
N ARG A 445 1.74 -6.80 -2.37
CA ARG A 445 2.41 -7.43 -3.52
C ARG A 445 3.52 -6.52 -4.03
N PHE A 446 3.19 -5.28 -4.42
CA PHE A 446 4.13 -4.22 -4.79
C PHE A 446 3.41 -2.89 -5.07
N ASP A 447 4.15 -1.78 -5.10
CA ASP A 447 3.64 -0.49 -5.57
C ASP A 447 3.51 -0.49 -7.11
N VAL A 448 2.26 -0.44 -7.60
CA VAL A 448 1.95 -0.37 -9.03
C VAL A 448 2.14 1.04 -9.61
N ASP A 449 2.04 2.11 -8.81
CA ASP A 449 2.29 3.48 -9.26
C ASP A 449 3.78 3.74 -9.54
N GLU A 450 4.70 3.02 -8.88
CA GLU A 450 6.13 3.07 -9.24
C GLU A 450 6.43 2.44 -10.62
N LEU A 451 5.57 1.52 -11.11
CA LEU A 451 5.83 0.67 -12.29
C LEU A 451 4.90 0.92 -13.49
N PHE A 452 3.80 1.65 -13.32
CA PHE A 452 2.80 1.85 -14.37
C PHE A 452 3.24 2.88 -15.42
N GLU A 453 2.92 2.62 -16.69
CA GLU A 453 2.82 3.62 -17.76
C GLU A 453 1.64 3.27 -18.68
N GLU A 454 0.95 4.28 -19.22
CA GLU A 454 -0.05 4.07 -20.27
C GLU A 454 0.58 3.61 -21.60
N ASP A 455 1.81 4.05 -21.87
CA ASP A 455 2.58 3.57 -23.02
C ASP A 455 3.02 2.11 -22.82
N ARG A 456 2.28 1.20 -23.48
CA ARG A 456 2.59 -0.23 -23.51
C ARG A 456 4.02 -0.54 -23.99
N SER A 457 4.65 0.34 -24.78
CA SER A 457 6.01 0.18 -25.27
C SER A 457 7.12 0.52 -24.25
N ALA A 458 6.79 1.27 -23.19
CA ALA A 458 7.78 1.77 -22.22
C ALA A 458 8.58 0.61 -21.55
N PRO A 459 9.93 0.67 -21.56
CA PRO A 459 10.76 -0.45 -21.11
C PRO A 459 10.70 -0.63 -19.59
N GLY A 460 10.46 -1.86 -19.12
CA GLY A 460 10.39 -2.18 -17.70
C GLY A 460 9.08 -1.80 -16.98
N ARG A 461 8.04 -1.41 -17.72
CA ARG A 461 6.79 -0.83 -17.18
C ARG A 461 5.56 -1.72 -17.40
N VAL A 462 4.59 -1.66 -16.50
CA VAL A 462 3.28 -2.35 -16.63
C VAL A 462 2.22 -1.40 -17.19
N TYR A 463 1.25 -1.93 -17.94
CA TYR A 463 0.07 -1.17 -18.41
C TYR A 463 -1.24 -1.63 -17.76
N VAL A 464 -1.18 -2.61 -16.86
CA VAL A 464 -2.34 -3.20 -16.16
C VAL A 464 -2.21 -2.91 -14.68
N ARG A 465 -3.32 -2.52 -14.06
CA ARG A 465 -3.41 -2.18 -12.62
C ARG A 465 -4.36 -3.09 -11.83
N GLU A 466 -4.91 -4.13 -12.47
CA GLU A 466 -5.96 -5.00 -11.91
C GLU A 466 -5.70 -6.49 -12.15
N GLY A 467 -6.20 -7.35 -11.25
CA GLY A 467 -6.08 -8.81 -11.29
C GLY A 467 -6.88 -9.49 -10.18
N GLY A 468 -6.84 -10.82 -10.13
CA GLY A 468 -7.45 -11.60 -9.04
C GLY A 468 -6.48 -11.81 -7.88
N PHE A 469 -6.93 -11.56 -6.65
CA PHE A 469 -6.12 -11.68 -5.43
C PHE A 469 -6.86 -12.43 -4.33
N ILE A 470 -6.11 -12.99 -3.38
CA ILE A 470 -6.67 -13.58 -2.15
C ILE A 470 -6.13 -12.84 -0.90
N PRO A 471 -6.95 -12.66 0.15
CA PRO A 471 -6.55 -11.98 1.37
C PRO A 471 -5.70 -12.88 2.29
N GLY A 472 -5.01 -12.27 3.26
CA GLY A 472 -4.39 -12.99 4.38
C GLY A 472 -3.21 -13.91 4.03
N ILE A 473 -2.55 -13.74 2.87
CA ILE A 473 -1.52 -14.70 2.42
C ILE A 473 -0.31 -14.81 3.35
N GLU A 474 0.06 -13.73 4.05
CA GLU A 474 1.19 -13.72 4.99
C GLU A 474 0.87 -14.38 6.34
N GLU A 475 -0.40 -14.68 6.62
CA GLU A 475 -0.85 -15.43 7.79
C GLU A 475 -0.51 -16.92 7.65
N PHE A 476 0.01 -17.58 8.69
CA PHE A 476 0.17 -19.05 8.70
C PHE A 476 0.20 -19.64 10.12
N ASP A 477 -0.44 -20.79 10.32
CA ASP A 477 -0.37 -21.56 11.58
C ASP A 477 0.85 -22.48 11.63
N ALA A 478 2.03 -21.88 11.79
CA ALA A 478 3.29 -22.59 11.97
C ALA A 478 3.25 -23.55 13.19
N GLY A 479 2.48 -23.20 14.23
CA GLY A 479 2.35 -23.97 15.46
C GLY A 479 1.69 -25.32 15.25
N PHE A 480 0.57 -25.35 14.51
CA PHE A 480 -0.14 -26.59 14.15
C PHE A 480 0.77 -27.55 13.37
N PHE A 481 1.59 -27.04 12.45
CA PHE A 481 2.51 -27.88 11.69
C PHE A 481 3.76 -28.31 12.48
N GLY A 482 4.14 -27.57 13.52
CA GLY A 482 5.34 -27.82 14.33
C GLY A 482 6.60 -27.15 13.75
N ILE A 483 6.40 -26.05 13.02
CA ILE A 483 7.46 -25.27 12.36
C ILE A 483 7.84 -24.10 13.29
N ALA A 484 9.14 -23.82 13.44
CA ALA A 484 9.61 -22.72 14.28
C ALA A 484 9.35 -21.37 13.61
N GLU A 485 8.95 -20.35 14.37
CA GLU A 485 8.62 -19.01 13.83
C GLU A 485 9.73 -18.41 12.94
N PRO A 486 11.04 -18.47 13.29
CA PRO A 486 12.10 -17.94 12.42
C PRO A 486 12.26 -18.72 11.11
N GLU A 487 11.88 -19.99 11.07
CA GLU A 487 11.83 -20.77 9.83
C GLU A 487 10.59 -20.39 9.01
N ALA A 488 9.44 -20.25 9.67
CA ALA A 488 8.17 -19.90 9.02
C ALA A 488 8.21 -18.51 8.37
N ARG A 489 8.88 -17.52 8.97
CA ARG A 489 9.15 -16.21 8.36
C ARG A 489 10.00 -16.32 7.08
N SER A 490 10.92 -17.28 7.00
CA SER A 490 11.72 -17.54 5.79
C SER A 490 11.04 -18.46 4.77
N MET A 491 9.89 -19.07 5.08
CA MET A 491 9.14 -19.88 4.11
C MET A 491 8.47 -19.01 3.06
N ASP A 492 8.54 -19.45 1.81
CA ASP A 492 7.71 -18.96 0.70
C ASP A 492 6.23 -19.01 1.08
N THR A 493 5.53 -17.89 0.89
CA THR A 493 4.11 -17.73 1.15
C THR A 493 3.26 -18.80 0.44
N HIS A 494 3.67 -19.27 -0.75
CA HIS A 494 3.03 -20.40 -1.45
C HIS A 494 3.13 -21.72 -0.65
N GLN A 495 4.27 -21.99 -0.01
CA GLN A 495 4.46 -23.20 0.82
C GLN A 495 3.56 -23.16 2.05
N ARG A 496 3.46 -22.00 2.71
CA ARG A 496 2.58 -21.76 3.86
C ARG A 496 1.13 -22.09 3.50
N LEU A 497 0.63 -21.37 2.49
CA LEU A 497 -0.75 -21.46 2.01
C LEU A 497 -1.10 -22.89 1.59
N GLN A 498 -0.27 -23.53 0.76
CA GLN A 498 -0.54 -24.87 0.26
C GLN A 498 -0.46 -25.95 1.36
N THR A 499 0.36 -25.77 2.40
CA THR A 499 0.45 -26.73 3.51
C THR A 499 -0.85 -26.76 4.31
N GLU A 500 -1.50 -25.60 4.51
CA GLU A 500 -2.87 -25.54 5.05
C GLU A 500 -3.90 -26.17 4.10
N THR A 501 -3.95 -25.73 2.83
CA THR A 501 -4.95 -26.23 1.85
C THR A 501 -4.85 -27.74 1.64
N ALA A 502 -3.64 -28.30 1.64
CA ALA A 502 -3.42 -29.75 1.55
C ALA A 502 -3.97 -30.49 2.77
N TYR A 503 -3.76 -29.96 3.98
CA TYR A 503 -4.33 -30.54 5.19
C TYR A 503 -5.86 -30.43 5.21
N GLU A 504 -6.45 -29.32 4.74
CA GLU A 504 -7.90 -29.17 4.56
C GLU A 504 -8.45 -30.25 3.61
N SER A 505 -7.78 -30.52 2.48
CA SER A 505 -8.19 -31.60 1.56
C SER A 505 -8.16 -32.99 2.23
N PHE A 506 -7.16 -33.28 3.07
CA PHE A 506 -7.10 -34.52 3.85
C PHE A 506 -8.16 -34.58 4.96
N TYR A 507 -8.41 -33.46 5.65
CA TYR A 507 -9.44 -33.35 6.69
C TYR A 507 -10.85 -33.52 6.11
N ASN A 508 -11.08 -33.01 4.90
CA ASN A 508 -12.31 -33.22 4.14
C ASN A 508 -12.45 -34.67 3.64
N ALA A 509 -11.34 -35.37 3.38
CA ALA A 509 -11.34 -36.84 3.19
C ALA A 509 -11.47 -37.66 4.50
N GLY A 510 -11.47 -37.01 5.68
CA GLY A 510 -11.68 -37.66 6.97
C GLY A 510 -10.40 -38.10 7.71
N PHE A 511 -9.23 -37.67 7.25
CA PHE A 511 -7.95 -37.92 7.93
C PHE A 511 -7.64 -36.84 8.97
N THR A 512 -7.02 -37.24 10.09
CA THR A 512 -6.35 -36.33 11.04
C THR A 512 -4.83 -36.41 10.88
N LYS A 513 -4.09 -35.43 11.40
CA LYS A 513 -2.61 -35.39 11.36
C LYS A 513 -1.96 -36.68 11.91
N GLU A 514 -2.57 -37.29 12.92
CA GLU A 514 -2.13 -38.56 13.51
C GLU A 514 -2.28 -39.73 12.51
N THR A 515 -3.38 -39.76 11.76
CA THR A 515 -3.67 -40.82 10.77
C THR A 515 -2.87 -40.69 9.48
N LEU A 516 -2.37 -39.49 9.15
CA LEU A 516 -1.51 -39.25 7.98
C LEU A 516 -0.05 -39.66 8.22
N SER A 517 0.38 -39.69 9.49
CA SER A 517 1.77 -39.98 9.83
C SER A 517 2.18 -41.38 9.38
N ASN A 518 3.24 -41.46 8.57
CA ASN A 518 3.79 -42.68 7.95
C ASN A 518 2.99 -43.26 6.76
N VAL A 519 1.94 -42.58 6.27
CA VAL A 519 1.14 -43.07 5.13
C VAL A 519 1.92 -43.00 3.81
N GLU A 520 1.76 -44.04 2.97
CA GLU A 520 2.30 -44.09 1.59
C GLU A 520 1.46 -43.24 0.62
N CYS A 521 1.42 -41.93 0.90
CA CYS A 521 0.79 -40.92 0.08
C CYS A 521 1.84 -40.16 -0.73
N GLY A 522 1.68 -40.08 -2.05
CA GLY A 522 2.50 -39.23 -2.91
C GLY A 522 1.95 -37.80 -3.00
N VAL A 523 2.83 -36.83 -3.21
CA VAL A 523 2.51 -35.40 -3.33
C VAL A 523 2.98 -34.90 -4.69
N PHE A 524 2.04 -34.46 -5.52
CA PHE A 524 2.27 -33.97 -6.88
C PHE A 524 1.77 -32.53 -6.96
N MET A 525 2.67 -31.56 -7.04
CA MET A 525 2.33 -30.15 -6.89
C MET A 525 2.65 -29.34 -8.14
N GLY A 526 1.62 -28.76 -8.76
CA GLY A 526 1.76 -27.83 -9.86
C GLY A 526 2.02 -26.40 -9.37
N THR A 527 3.06 -25.75 -9.88
CA THR A 527 3.24 -24.30 -9.72
C THR A 527 4.03 -23.73 -10.92
N LEU A 528 4.28 -22.43 -10.91
CA LEU A 528 5.06 -21.70 -11.93
C LEU A 528 6.11 -20.77 -11.29
N THR A 529 5.89 -20.28 -10.07
CA THR A 529 6.83 -19.36 -9.40
C THR A 529 6.98 -19.65 -7.91
N GLY A 530 7.98 -19.02 -7.31
CA GLY A 530 8.15 -18.87 -5.86
C GLY A 530 8.73 -17.49 -5.55
N ILE A 531 8.94 -17.18 -4.29
CA ILE A 531 9.51 -15.90 -3.85
C ILE A 531 10.91 -15.64 -4.44
N THR A 532 11.21 -14.37 -4.69
CA THR A 532 12.60 -13.90 -4.84
C THR A 532 13.17 -13.61 -3.46
N VAL A 533 14.41 -14.03 -3.23
CA VAL A 533 15.18 -13.70 -2.02
C VAL A 533 16.31 -12.76 -2.39
N ASP A 534 16.36 -11.62 -1.71
CA ASP A 534 17.38 -10.60 -1.90
C ASP A 534 18.68 -11.04 -1.17
N TYR A 535 19.86 -10.70 -1.72
CA TYR A 535 21.13 -11.31 -1.28
C TYR A 535 21.51 -11.04 0.18
N ASP A 536 21.07 -9.90 0.73
CA ASP A 536 21.34 -9.50 2.11
C ASP A 536 20.40 -10.21 3.12
N ASP A 537 19.27 -10.77 2.66
CA ASP A 537 18.30 -11.52 3.47
C ASP A 537 18.56 -13.04 3.49
N ILE A 538 19.73 -13.50 3.03
CA ILE A 538 20.08 -14.93 3.00
C ILE A 538 20.44 -15.42 4.41
N GLY A 539 19.45 -16.05 5.06
CA GLY A 539 19.56 -16.69 6.37
C GLY A 539 19.70 -18.22 6.33
N PRO A 540 19.79 -18.88 7.50
CA PRO A 540 19.99 -20.33 7.59
C PRO A 540 18.82 -21.16 7.02
N PHE A 541 17.62 -20.59 6.95
CA PHE A 541 16.42 -21.26 6.45
C PHE A 541 16.13 -20.97 4.97
N THR A 542 16.81 -20.02 4.33
CA THR A 542 16.51 -19.54 2.97
C THR A 542 16.38 -20.67 1.95
N ASN A 543 17.35 -21.60 1.90
CA ASN A 543 17.34 -22.70 0.91
C ASN A 543 16.17 -23.69 1.07
N ILE A 544 15.64 -23.87 2.30
CA ILE A 544 14.45 -24.69 2.57
C ILE A 544 13.15 -23.86 2.61
N GLY A 545 13.28 -22.53 2.49
CA GLY A 545 12.20 -21.57 2.49
C GLY A 545 11.74 -21.20 1.08
N SER A 546 12.66 -20.87 0.17
CA SER A 546 12.35 -20.43 -1.21
C SER A 546 12.57 -21.49 -2.30
N GLY A 547 13.17 -22.65 -1.97
CA GLY A 547 13.42 -23.70 -2.95
C GLY A 547 12.13 -24.32 -3.50
N LEU A 548 11.99 -24.42 -4.83
CA LEU A 548 10.80 -25.00 -5.49
C LEU A 548 10.52 -26.46 -5.09
N SER A 549 11.54 -27.24 -4.71
CA SER A 549 11.34 -28.59 -4.14
C SER A 549 10.68 -28.56 -2.75
N GLY A 550 10.80 -27.45 -2.02
CA GLY A 550 10.11 -27.21 -0.75
C GLY A 550 8.60 -27.17 -0.90
N MET A 551 8.07 -26.76 -2.05
CA MET A 551 6.63 -26.73 -2.36
C MET A 551 5.93 -28.06 -2.03
N SER A 552 6.35 -29.16 -2.69
CA SER A 552 5.83 -30.51 -2.41
C SER A 552 6.45 -31.15 -1.16
N GLY A 553 7.73 -30.84 -0.87
CA GLY A 553 8.46 -31.39 0.27
C GLY A 553 7.89 -30.99 1.64
N ARG A 554 7.41 -29.74 1.78
CA ARG A 554 6.78 -29.22 3.01
C ARG A 554 5.56 -30.02 3.43
N ILE A 555 4.65 -30.27 2.48
CA ILE A 555 3.43 -31.06 2.70
C ILE A 555 3.80 -32.46 3.19
N SER A 556 4.73 -33.11 2.49
CA SER A 556 5.21 -34.46 2.83
C SER A 556 5.84 -34.52 4.22
N HIS A 557 6.69 -33.53 4.56
CA HIS A 557 7.37 -33.46 5.86
C HIS A 557 6.41 -33.14 7.02
N ALA A 558 5.58 -32.11 6.88
CA ALA A 558 4.70 -31.62 7.94
C ALA A 558 3.53 -32.57 8.28
N LEU A 559 3.12 -33.41 7.32
CA LEU A 559 2.08 -34.43 7.49
C LEU A 559 2.64 -35.86 7.65
N GLY A 560 3.95 -36.06 7.47
CA GLY A 560 4.63 -37.34 7.66
C GLY A 560 4.41 -38.37 6.54
N LEU A 561 4.13 -37.92 5.32
CA LEU A 561 3.83 -38.75 4.15
C LEU A 561 5.11 -39.38 3.56
N ARG A 562 4.99 -40.53 2.88
CA ARG A 562 6.13 -41.34 2.41
C ARG A 562 6.08 -41.81 0.94
N GLY A 563 5.12 -41.36 0.15
CA GLY A 563 5.06 -41.68 -1.27
C GLY A 563 5.98 -40.80 -2.14
N PRO A 564 5.86 -40.88 -3.47
CA PRO A 564 6.59 -40.03 -4.41
C PRO A 564 6.30 -38.54 -4.20
N CYS A 565 7.31 -37.67 -4.30
CA CYS A 565 7.17 -36.24 -4.03
C CYS A 565 7.75 -35.41 -5.18
N PHE A 566 6.90 -34.62 -5.86
CA PHE A 566 7.27 -33.85 -7.04
C PHE A 566 6.67 -32.44 -7.03
N THR A 567 7.49 -31.44 -7.30
CA THR A 567 7.03 -30.13 -7.79
C THR A 567 7.19 -30.11 -9.30
N ILE A 568 6.15 -29.69 -10.02
CA ILE A 568 6.05 -29.71 -11.49
C ILE A 568 5.76 -28.29 -11.99
N ASP A 569 6.55 -27.84 -12.95
CA ASP A 569 6.29 -26.64 -13.74
C ASP A 569 6.17 -27.01 -15.22
N THR A 570 5.00 -26.75 -15.80
CA THR A 570 4.73 -26.74 -17.23
C THR A 570 3.93 -25.47 -17.62
N ALA A 571 4.09 -24.40 -16.83
CA ALA A 571 3.27 -23.19 -16.81
C ALA A 571 1.77 -23.47 -16.59
N CYS A 572 0.89 -22.96 -17.45
CA CYS A 572 -0.56 -22.94 -17.21
C CYS A 572 -1.26 -24.31 -17.12
N SER A 573 -0.52 -25.40 -17.34
CA SER A 573 -0.98 -26.79 -17.21
C SER A 573 -0.42 -27.56 -16.00
N SER A 574 0.49 -26.97 -15.20
CA SER A 574 1.26 -27.67 -14.15
C SER A 574 0.42 -28.58 -13.26
N THR A 575 -0.73 -28.11 -12.76
CA THR A 575 -1.56 -28.91 -11.84
C THR A 575 -2.29 -30.08 -12.51
N LEU A 576 -2.64 -30.00 -13.81
CA LEU A 576 -3.21 -31.16 -14.52
C LEU A 576 -2.13 -32.14 -15.00
N VAL A 577 -0.89 -31.68 -15.23
CA VAL A 577 0.26 -32.57 -15.44
C VAL A 577 0.61 -33.31 -14.13
N ALA A 578 0.53 -32.62 -12.98
CA ALA A 578 0.62 -33.25 -11.66
C ALA A 578 -0.51 -34.28 -11.41
N MET A 579 -1.74 -33.98 -11.85
CA MET A 579 -2.86 -34.92 -11.81
C MET A 579 -2.58 -36.19 -12.63
N ASP A 580 -2.10 -36.07 -13.88
CA ASP A 580 -1.76 -37.22 -14.71
C ASP A 580 -0.64 -38.06 -14.08
N CYS A 581 0.43 -37.42 -13.59
CA CYS A 581 1.50 -38.11 -12.86
C CYS A 581 0.98 -38.92 -11.66
N ALA A 582 0.04 -38.37 -10.90
CA ALA A 582 -0.59 -39.06 -9.77
C ALA A 582 -1.49 -40.22 -10.21
N VAL A 583 -2.28 -40.05 -11.29
CA VAL A 583 -3.12 -41.11 -11.88
C VAL A 583 -2.27 -42.28 -12.35
N GLN A 584 -1.22 -42.02 -13.15
CA GLN A 584 -0.35 -43.08 -13.67
C GLN A 584 0.46 -43.76 -12.55
N ALA A 585 0.99 -43.00 -11.57
CA ALA A 585 1.72 -43.58 -10.44
C ALA A 585 0.84 -44.50 -9.57
N SER A 586 -0.44 -44.14 -9.37
CA SER A 586 -1.40 -44.96 -8.62
C SER A 586 -1.76 -46.25 -9.38
N ARG A 587 -2.07 -46.15 -10.69
CA ARG A 587 -2.33 -47.30 -11.57
C ARG A 587 -1.13 -48.26 -11.69
N LEU A 588 0.09 -47.75 -11.51
CA LEU A 588 1.33 -48.53 -11.45
C LEU A 588 1.67 -49.07 -10.05
N GLY A 589 0.79 -48.89 -9.05
CA GLY A 589 0.98 -49.39 -7.69
C GLY A 589 2.18 -48.78 -6.97
N ARG A 590 2.49 -47.49 -7.23
CA ARG A 590 3.64 -46.78 -6.62
C ARG A 590 3.29 -45.98 -5.36
N GLN A 591 2.04 -46.01 -4.95
CA GLN A 591 1.47 -45.32 -3.79
C GLN A 591 0.06 -45.85 -3.50
N GLU A 592 -0.43 -45.69 -2.27
CA GLU A 592 -1.80 -46.06 -1.88
C GLU A 592 -2.76 -44.86 -1.90
N LEU A 593 -2.22 -43.65 -1.87
CA LEU A 593 -2.94 -42.38 -1.79
C LEU A 593 -2.16 -41.32 -2.58
N ALA A 594 -2.83 -40.32 -3.13
CA ALA A 594 -2.16 -39.20 -3.79
C ALA A 594 -2.80 -37.87 -3.42
N CYS A 595 -1.98 -36.88 -3.06
CA CYS A 595 -2.34 -35.48 -2.96
C CYS A 595 -1.87 -34.76 -4.23
N VAL A 596 -2.82 -34.30 -5.04
CA VAL A 596 -2.53 -33.41 -6.17
C VAL A 596 -2.82 -31.98 -5.72
N ALA A 597 -1.84 -31.09 -5.85
CA ALA A 597 -1.87 -29.74 -5.32
C ALA A 597 -1.52 -28.70 -6.40
N GLY A 598 -1.99 -27.46 -6.22
CA GLY A 598 -1.69 -26.35 -7.12
C GLY A 598 -1.76 -25.00 -6.44
N THR A 599 -0.74 -24.15 -6.57
CA THR A 599 -0.71 -22.80 -5.99
C THR A 599 -0.04 -21.75 -6.87
N ASN A 600 -0.54 -20.52 -6.81
CA ASN A 600 -0.02 -19.34 -7.50
C ASN A 600 -0.30 -18.07 -6.68
N LEU A 601 0.73 -17.25 -6.41
CA LEU A 601 0.66 -15.94 -5.75
C LEU A 601 1.43 -14.89 -6.56
N GLN A 602 0.97 -13.65 -6.57
CA GLN A 602 1.47 -12.61 -7.48
C GLN A 602 2.59 -11.75 -6.88
N LEU A 603 3.50 -12.38 -6.13
CA LEU A 603 4.60 -11.78 -5.37
C LEU A 603 5.80 -11.29 -6.21
N ARG A 604 5.67 -11.27 -7.55
CA ARG A 604 6.76 -11.06 -8.50
C ARG A 604 6.42 -10.02 -9.57
N THR A 605 7.12 -8.88 -9.52
CA THR A 605 6.98 -7.76 -10.46
C THR A 605 7.52 -8.07 -11.86
N ASP A 606 8.57 -8.88 -11.96
CA ASP A 606 9.20 -9.26 -13.24
C ASP A 606 8.24 -10.04 -14.15
N MET A 607 7.39 -10.89 -13.57
CA MET A 607 6.33 -11.59 -14.31
C MET A 607 5.26 -10.63 -14.87
N TRP A 608 4.83 -9.63 -14.09
CA TRP A 608 3.90 -8.60 -14.56
C TRP A 608 4.49 -7.77 -15.70
N VAL A 609 5.73 -7.28 -15.55
CA VAL A 609 6.45 -6.52 -16.58
C VAL A 609 6.63 -7.37 -17.84
N GLY A 610 7.03 -8.63 -17.71
CA GLY A 610 7.17 -9.58 -18.82
C GLY A 610 5.87 -9.77 -19.60
N PHE A 611 4.77 -10.10 -18.91
CA PHE A 611 3.46 -10.28 -19.55
C PHE A 611 2.92 -8.99 -20.20
N CYS A 612 3.22 -7.81 -19.65
CA CYS A 612 2.95 -6.54 -20.32
C CYS A 612 3.83 -6.33 -21.57
N LYS A 613 5.15 -6.62 -21.55
CA LYS A 613 6.00 -6.39 -22.73
C LYS A 613 5.68 -7.32 -23.91
N MET A 614 5.15 -8.52 -23.65
CA MET A 614 4.60 -9.41 -24.69
C MET A 614 3.13 -9.12 -25.07
N THR A 615 2.51 -8.07 -24.51
CA THR A 615 1.10 -7.70 -24.73
C THR A 615 0.09 -8.83 -24.46
N GLY A 616 0.41 -9.72 -23.50
CA GLY A 616 -0.44 -10.88 -23.19
C GLY A 616 -1.62 -10.59 -22.27
N LEU A 617 -1.57 -9.49 -21.52
CA LEU A 617 -2.58 -9.16 -20.51
C LEU A 617 -3.72 -8.31 -21.09
N ALA A 618 -4.94 -8.64 -20.67
CA ALA A 618 -6.11 -7.78 -20.88
C ALA A 618 -5.91 -6.43 -20.18
N GLY A 619 -6.32 -5.33 -20.81
CA GLY A 619 -6.10 -3.98 -20.25
C GLY A 619 -6.84 -3.72 -18.93
N ASP A 620 -7.92 -4.44 -18.72
CA ASP A 620 -8.82 -4.41 -17.56
C ASP A 620 -8.64 -5.62 -16.63
N GLY A 621 -7.53 -6.36 -16.75
CA GLY A 621 -7.22 -7.49 -15.84
C GLY A 621 -8.19 -8.67 -15.90
N ARG A 622 -9.06 -8.77 -16.91
CA ARG A 622 -10.17 -9.75 -16.99
C ARG A 622 -10.02 -10.71 -18.16
N CYS A 623 -10.35 -12.00 -17.95
CA CYS A 623 -10.45 -12.97 -19.04
C CYS A 623 -11.85 -12.90 -19.68
N LYS A 624 -11.99 -12.17 -20.79
CA LYS A 624 -13.27 -12.01 -21.52
C LYS A 624 -13.55 -13.23 -22.42
N THR A 625 -13.63 -14.41 -21.79
CA THR A 625 -13.66 -15.72 -22.46
C THR A 625 -14.82 -15.85 -23.45
N PHE A 626 -14.51 -16.32 -24.67
CA PHE A 626 -15.41 -16.44 -25.82
C PHE A 626 -16.05 -15.13 -26.35
N ASP A 627 -15.81 -13.98 -25.73
CA ASP A 627 -16.43 -12.70 -26.11
C ASP A 627 -15.69 -12.00 -27.28
N ALA A 628 -16.40 -11.17 -28.03
CA ALA A 628 -15.84 -10.34 -29.09
C ALA A 628 -14.88 -9.24 -28.59
N SER A 629 -14.83 -8.98 -27.29
CA SER A 629 -13.89 -8.09 -26.60
C SER A 629 -12.69 -8.80 -25.95
N ALA A 630 -12.49 -10.10 -26.24
CA ALA A 630 -11.32 -10.89 -25.85
C ALA A 630 -9.99 -10.27 -26.37
N ASP A 631 -9.24 -9.60 -25.49
CA ASP A 631 -8.00 -8.86 -25.81
C ASP A 631 -6.73 -9.43 -25.13
N GLY A 632 -6.87 -10.40 -24.23
CA GLY A 632 -5.79 -10.94 -23.40
C GLY A 632 -6.32 -11.71 -22.20
N PHE A 633 -5.43 -12.11 -21.29
CA PHE A 633 -5.83 -12.76 -20.03
C PHE A 633 -5.58 -11.85 -18.82
N GLY A 634 -6.37 -12.03 -17.76
CA GLY A 634 -6.09 -11.45 -16.43
C GLY A 634 -5.20 -12.37 -15.60
N ARG A 635 -4.28 -11.83 -14.80
CA ARG A 635 -3.49 -12.63 -13.85
C ARG A 635 -4.23 -12.80 -12.52
N SER A 636 -4.00 -13.93 -11.83
CA SER A 636 -4.75 -14.26 -10.62
C SER A 636 -3.98 -15.14 -9.61
N GLU A 637 -4.46 -15.14 -8.37
CA GLU A 637 -3.95 -15.91 -7.23
C GLU A 637 -4.89 -17.05 -6.81
N GLY A 638 -4.33 -18.08 -6.18
CA GLY A 638 -5.09 -19.08 -5.44
C GLY A 638 -4.30 -20.34 -5.08
N SER A 639 -4.91 -21.21 -4.30
CA SER A 639 -4.38 -22.54 -3.94
C SER A 639 -5.51 -23.57 -3.96
N GLY A 640 -5.19 -24.83 -4.25
CA GLY A 640 -6.15 -25.93 -4.15
C GLY A 640 -5.46 -27.28 -4.10
N SER A 641 -6.17 -28.28 -3.61
CA SER A 641 -5.69 -29.67 -3.62
C SER A 641 -6.83 -30.69 -3.60
N VAL A 642 -6.57 -31.84 -4.20
CA VAL A 642 -7.47 -33.00 -4.24
C VAL A 642 -6.76 -34.27 -3.77
N ILE A 643 -7.48 -35.10 -3.02
CA ILE A 643 -6.99 -36.38 -2.50
C ILE A 643 -7.60 -37.51 -3.34
N LEU A 644 -6.74 -38.38 -3.88
CA LEU A 644 -7.10 -39.45 -4.81
C LEU A 644 -6.66 -40.84 -4.30
N ARG A 645 -7.47 -41.85 -4.58
CA ARG A 645 -7.14 -43.28 -4.40
C ARG A 645 -7.75 -44.10 -5.55
N LEU A 646 -7.18 -45.27 -5.87
CA LEU A 646 -7.80 -46.21 -6.81
C LEU A 646 -9.22 -46.57 -6.35
N ALA A 647 -10.20 -46.58 -7.26
CA ALA A 647 -11.62 -46.73 -6.89
C ALA A 647 -11.90 -48.04 -6.14
N SER A 648 -11.26 -49.15 -6.53
CA SER A 648 -11.34 -50.44 -5.83
C SER A 648 -10.76 -50.39 -4.41
N ALA A 649 -9.69 -49.62 -4.19
CA ALA A 649 -9.05 -49.47 -2.89
C ALA A 649 -9.84 -48.54 -1.95
N ALA A 650 -10.48 -47.49 -2.49
CA ALA A 650 -11.42 -46.65 -1.74
C ALA A 650 -12.65 -47.47 -1.31
N GLN A 651 -13.27 -48.21 -2.26
CA GLN A 651 -14.40 -49.11 -1.97
C GLN A 651 -14.05 -50.18 -0.94
N ALA A 652 -12.86 -50.78 -1.02
CA ALA A 652 -12.39 -51.80 -0.07
C ALA A 652 -12.17 -51.25 1.36
N LYS A 653 -12.01 -49.93 1.52
CA LYS A 653 -11.89 -49.23 2.81
C LYS A 653 -13.21 -48.60 3.30
N GLY A 654 -14.25 -48.58 2.47
CA GLY A 654 -15.50 -47.86 2.77
C GLY A 654 -15.39 -46.34 2.63
N GLU A 655 -14.43 -45.86 1.82
CA GLU A 655 -14.25 -44.44 1.52
C GLU A 655 -15.11 -44.05 0.31
N ASN A 656 -15.94 -43.02 0.49
CA ASN A 656 -16.89 -42.54 -0.52
C ASN A 656 -16.24 -41.48 -1.42
N ALA A 657 -16.53 -41.50 -2.72
CA ALA A 657 -16.04 -40.50 -3.66
C ALA A 657 -16.94 -39.25 -3.77
N ILE A 658 -16.33 -38.09 -4.03
CA ILE A 658 -17.04 -36.87 -4.51
C ILE A 658 -17.09 -36.81 -6.04
N ALA A 659 -16.07 -37.35 -6.72
CA ALA A 659 -16.00 -37.50 -8.17
C ALA A 659 -15.05 -38.64 -8.54
N LEU A 660 -15.20 -39.20 -9.74
CA LEU A 660 -14.33 -40.24 -10.29
C LEU A 660 -13.47 -39.67 -11.42
N THR A 661 -12.14 -39.70 -11.25
CA THR A 661 -11.19 -39.41 -12.32
C THR A 661 -11.14 -40.62 -13.24
N ARG A 662 -11.74 -40.51 -14.43
CA ARG A 662 -11.85 -41.62 -15.39
C ARG A 662 -10.58 -41.83 -16.20
N GLY A 663 -9.88 -40.75 -16.54
CA GLY A 663 -8.61 -40.82 -17.26
C GLY A 663 -8.06 -39.45 -17.63
N SER A 664 -6.79 -39.42 -18.02
CA SER A 664 -6.01 -38.20 -18.26
C SER A 664 -5.11 -38.32 -19.49
N CYS A 665 -4.65 -37.19 -20.01
CA CYS A 665 -3.63 -37.14 -21.04
C CYS A 665 -2.79 -35.86 -20.91
N VAL A 666 -1.49 -35.98 -21.19
CA VAL A 666 -0.56 -34.86 -21.41
C VAL A 666 0.06 -35.01 -22.81
N ASN A 667 0.21 -33.91 -23.55
CA ASN A 667 1.01 -33.86 -24.78
C ASN A 667 1.69 -32.49 -24.97
N GLN A 668 2.38 -32.31 -26.10
CA GLN A 668 3.04 -31.06 -26.47
C GLN A 668 2.64 -30.65 -27.90
N ASP A 669 2.59 -29.33 -28.15
CA ASP A 669 2.12 -28.73 -29.41
C ASP A 669 2.90 -29.15 -30.66
N GLY A 670 4.21 -29.34 -30.51
CA GLY A 670 5.19 -29.52 -31.59
C GLY A 670 5.71 -28.19 -32.14
N ARG A 671 6.14 -28.20 -33.40
CA ARG A 671 6.52 -26.98 -34.14
C ARG A 671 5.27 -26.19 -34.53
N SER A 672 4.84 -25.25 -33.69
CA SER A 672 3.84 -24.22 -34.01
C SER A 672 4.48 -22.99 -34.68
N ALA A 673 3.65 -22.02 -35.10
CA ALA A 673 4.06 -20.85 -35.89
C ALA A 673 5.08 -19.96 -35.15
N THR A 674 4.83 -19.72 -33.86
CA THR A 674 5.79 -19.24 -32.86
C THR A 674 5.70 -20.16 -31.65
N ILE A 675 6.73 -20.19 -30.79
CA ILE A 675 6.62 -20.91 -29.52
C ILE A 675 5.37 -20.45 -28.72
N THR A 676 5.01 -19.17 -28.81
CA THR A 676 3.81 -18.55 -28.20
C THR A 676 2.46 -18.84 -28.88
N ALA A 677 2.42 -19.59 -30.00
CA ALA A 677 1.18 -19.89 -30.71
C ALA A 677 0.61 -21.27 -30.29
N PRO A 678 -0.68 -21.38 -29.91
CA PRO A 678 -1.30 -22.64 -29.52
C PRO A 678 -1.63 -23.53 -30.72
N SER A 679 -1.57 -24.87 -30.55
CA SER A 679 -1.83 -25.84 -31.62
C SER A 679 -3.17 -26.56 -31.44
N GLY A 680 -4.21 -26.11 -32.14
CA GLY A 680 -5.52 -26.78 -32.19
C GLY A 680 -5.44 -28.29 -32.53
N PRO A 681 -4.62 -28.73 -33.51
CA PRO A 681 -4.38 -30.15 -33.76
C PRO A 681 -3.72 -30.91 -32.60
N ALA A 682 -2.98 -30.25 -31.72
CA ALA A 682 -2.41 -30.89 -30.51
C ALA A 682 -3.45 -31.00 -29.38
N GLN A 683 -4.28 -29.97 -29.21
CA GLN A 683 -5.44 -30.03 -28.31
C GLN A 683 -6.39 -31.16 -28.74
N GLN A 684 -6.72 -31.26 -30.04
CA GLN A 684 -7.50 -32.38 -30.59
C GLN A 684 -6.86 -33.76 -30.31
N ARG A 685 -5.52 -33.89 -30.35
CA ARG A 685 -4.81 -35.11 -29.94
C ARG A 685 -4.93 -35.38 -28.43
N ALA A 686 -4.88 -34.36 -27.58
CA ALA A 686 -5.01 -34.50 -26.13
C ALA A 686 -6.42 -34.99 -25.75
N LEU A 687 -7.46 -34.34 -26.28
CA LEU A 687 -8.87 -34.75 -26.13
C LEU A 687 -9.12 -36.17 -26.67
N SER A 688 -8.57 -36.50 -27.85
CA SER A 688 -8.71 -37.84 -28.43
C SER A 688 -8.04 -38.92 -27.58
N ASN A 689 -6.94 -38.60 -26.90
CA ASN A 689 -6.19 -39.55 -26.09
C ASN A 689 -6.75 -39.67 -24.67
N SER A 690 -7.25 -38.60 -24.04
CA SER A 690 -7.94 -38.68 -22.75
C SER A 690 -9.19 -39.58 -22.84
N LEU A 691 -9.95 -39.50 -23.94
CA LEU A 691 -11.08 -40.39 -24.22
C LEU A 691 -10.65 -41.87 -24.36
N ARG A 692 -9.47 -42.14 -24.93
CA ARG A 692 -8.91 -43.50 -25.04
C ARG A 692 -8.38 -44.05 -23.72
N ASP A 693 -7.83 -43.21 -22.86
CA ASP A 693 -7.36 -43.58 -21.51
C ASP A 693 -8.54 -43.88 -20.57
N SER A 694 -9.57 -43.04 -20.64
CA SER A 694 -10.80 -43.15 -19.83
C SER A 694 -11.84 -44.16 -20.33
N GLU A 695 -11.63 -44.73 -21.53
CA GLU A 695 -12.56 -45.62 -22.24
C GLU A 695 -13.96 -45.04 -22.47
N LEU A 696 -14.02 -43.72 -22.72
CA LEU A 696 -15.24 -42.94 -22.97
C LEU A 696 -15.42 -42.63 -24.45
N LYS A 697 -16.68 -42.58 -24.93
CA LYS A 697 -17.00 -41.98 -26.25
C LYS A 697 -17.20 -40.48 -26.11
N ALA A 698 -16.93 -39.74 -27.18
CA ALA A 698 -17.10 -38.29 -27.23
C ALA A 698 -18.56 -37.82 -26.92
N LEU A 699 -19.57 -38.63 -27.24
CA LEU A 699 -20.97 -38.33 -26.92
C LEU A 699 -21.34 -38.56 -25.45
N GLU A 700 -20.51 -39.27 -24.67
CA GLU A 700 -20.75 -39.47 -23.23
C GLU A 700 -20.31 -38.22 -22.42
N VAL A 701 -19.34 -37.45 -22.93
CA VAL A 701 -18.94 -36.14 -22.37
C VAL A 701 -20.02 -35.11 -22.69
N SER A 702 -20.55 -34.46 -21.64
CA SER A 702 -21.66 -33.50 -21.72
C SER A 702 -21.25 -32.05 -21.44
N LEU A 703 -20.12 -31.84 -20.76
CA LEU A 703 -19.57 -30.52 -20.46
C LEU A 703 -18.04 -30.53 -20.63
N VAL A 704 -17.47 -29.42 -21.06
CA VAL A 704 -16.03 -29.16 -20.97
C VAL A 704 -15.78 -27.85 -20.24
N GLU A 705 -15.00 -27.95 -19.16
CA GLU A 705 -14.37 -26.82 -18.50
C GLU A 705 -13.11 -26.45 -19.29
N CYS A 706 -13.25 -25.47 -20.18
CA CYS A 706 -12.24 -25.03 -21.13
C CYS A 706 -11.05 -24.35 -20.43
N HIS A 707 -9.91 -24.31 -21.13
CA HIS A 707 -8.81 -23.47 -20.68
C HIS A 707 -9.17 -21.98 -20.81
N GLY A 708 -9.79 -21.56 -21.91
CA GLY A 708 -10.63 -20.36 -22.01
C GLY A 708 -10.02 -19.07 -21.43
N THR A 709 -8.91 -18.61 -21.98
CA THR A 709 -8.12 -17.50 -21.42
C THR A 709 -8.62 -16.10 -21.76
N GLY A 710 -9.61 -15.92 -22.65
CA GLY A 710 -10.08 -14.59 -23.07
C GLY A 710 -9.23 -13.99 -24.18
N THR A 711 -8.60 -14.84 -25.00
CA THR A 711 -7.68 -14.41 -26.06
C THR A 711 -8.33 -14.47 -27.43
N ALA A 712 -8.18 -13.42 -28.24
CA ALA A 712 -8.85 -13.24 -29.53
C ALA A 712 -8.72 -14.43 -30.52
N LEU A 713 -7.62 -15.20 -30.42
CA LEU A 713 -7.31 -16.36 -31.27
C LEU A 713 -7.26 -17.70 -30.50
N GLY A 714 -6.86 -17.71 -29.23
CA GLY A 714 -6.76 -18.96 -28.46
C GLY A 714 -8.13 -19.56 -28.16
N ASP A 715 -9.11 -18.72 -27.83
CA ASP A 715 -10.48 -19.14 -27.54
C ASP A 715 -11.15 -19.80 -28.79
N PRO A 716 -11.11 -19.23 -30.01
CA PRO A 716 -11.51 -19.93 -31.23
C PRO A 716 -10.76 -21.23 -31.52
N ILE A 717 -9.46 -21.29 -31.26
CA ILE A 717 -8.65 -22.50 -31.49
C ILE A 717 -9.09 -23.63 -30.54
N GLU A 718 -9.36 -23.32 -29.27
CA GLU A 718 -9.92 -24.29 -28.32
C GLU A 718 -11.33 -24.73 -28.73
N VAL A 719 -12.25 -23.81 -29.05
CA VAL A 719 -13.63 -24.18 -29.43
C VAL A 719 -13.64 -25.04 -30.69
N GLY A 720 -12.80 -24.75 -31.69
CA GLY A 720 -12.63 -25.61 -32.88
C GLY A 720 -11.96 -26.96 -32.58
N ALA A 721 -11.19 -27.10 -31.50
CA ALA A 721 -10.73 -28.39 -31.01
C ALA A 721 -11.87 -29.17 -30.32
N GLN A 722 -12.73 -28.49 -29.54
CA GLN A 722 -13.91 -29.11 -28.92
C GLN A 722 -14.93 -29.57 -29.98
N GLU A 723 -15.26 -28.74 -30.98
CA GLU A 723 -16.13 -29.10 -32.10
C GLU A 723 -15.64 -30.39 -32.78
N LYS A 724 -14.35 -30.44 -33.11
CA LYS A 724 -13.80 -31.51 -33.94
C LYS A 724 -13.83 -32.88 -33.27
N ILE A 725 -13.81 -32.93 -31.93
CA ILE A 725 -13.81 -34.16 -31.15
C ILE A 725 -15.20 -34.48 -30.60
N TYR A 726 -15.90 -33.49 -30.04
CA TYR A 726 -17.17 -33.68 -29.31
C TYR A 726 -18.43 -33.33 -30.11
N GLY A 727 -18.35 -32.53 -31.17
CA GLY A 727 -19.50 -32.16 -32.01
C GLY A 727 -19.95 -33.24 -32.99
N LYS A 728 -19.08 -34.21 -33.33
CA LYS A 728 -19.41 -35.25 -34.31
C LYS A 728 -20.55 -36.16 -33.82
N ASP A 729 -21.55 -36.34 -34.67
CA ASP A 729 -22.75 -37.15 -34.44
C ASP A 729 -23.62 -36.70 -33.23
N ARG A 730 -23.39 -35.48 -32.71
CA ARG A 730 -24.16 -34.87 -31.62
C ARG A 730 -25.41 -34.17 -32.17
N ALA A 731 -26.51 -34.23 -31.41
CA ALA A 731 -27.80 -33.65 -31.78
C ALA A 731 -28.23 -32.52 -30.82
N ASP A 732 -29.24 -31.75 -31.20
CA ASP A 732 -29.67 -30.55 -30.47
C ASP A 732 -30.23 -30.83 -29.05
N GLN A 733 -30.72 -32.04 -28.77
CA GLN A 733 -31.10 -32.42 -27.41
C GLN A 733 -29.92 -32.90 -26.54
N ASP A 734 -28.74 -33.09 -27.13
CA ASP A 734 -27.53 -33.64 -26.49
C ASP A 734 -26.35 -32.65 -26.55
N GLN A 735 -26.62 -31.33 -26.55
CA GLN A 735 -25.60 -30.27 -26.72
C GLN A 735 -24.45 -30.37 -25.71
N LEU A 736 -23.24 -30.02 -26.16
CA LEU A 736 -22.07 -29.91 -25.29
C LEU A 736 -22.07 -28.55 -24.59
N ILE A 737 -21.90 -28.52 -23.27
CA ILE A 737 -21.77 -27.27 -22.51
C ILE A 737 -20.30 -26.85 -22.46
N LEU A 738 -19.97 -25.62 -22.84
CA LEU A 738 -18.61 -25.05 -22.69
C LEU A 738 -18.59 -23.95 -21.63
N ALA A 739 -17.77 -24.13 -20.60
CA ALA A 739 -17.65 -23.18 -19.48
C ALA A 739 -16.18 -22.89 -19.14
N ALA A 740 -15.89 -21.72 -18.57
CA ALA A 740 -14.53 -21.33 -18.19
C ALA A 740 -14.48 -20.51 -16.90
N VAL A 741 -13.87 -21.08 -15.85
CA VAL A 741 -13.70 -20.50 -14.51
C VAL A 741 -12.91 -19.18 -14.56
N LYS A 742 -12.00 -19.04 -15.53
CA LYS A 742 -11.21 -17.83 -15.73
C LYS A 742 -12.08 -16.62 -16.08
N SER A 743 -13.26 -16.81 -16.67
CA SER A 743 -14.19 -15.71 -16.93
C SER A 743 -14.74 -15.05 -15.66
N VAL A 744 -14.58 -15.68 -14.48
CA VAL A 744 -14.91 -15.11 -13.17
C VAL A 744 -13.64 -14.71 -12.41
N ILE A 745 -12.69 -15.64 -12.20
CA ILE A 745 -11.53 -15.40 -11.31
C ILE A 745 -10.21 -15.11 -12.03
N ALA A 746 -10.24 -14.79 -13.33
CA ALA A 746 -9.06 -14.65 -14.19
C ALA A 746 -8.11 -15.89 -14.15
N HIS A 747 -6.85 -15.76 -14.57
CA HIS A 747 -5.94 -16.89 -14.76
C HIS A 747 -4.99 -17.12 -13.58
N LEU A 748 -5.23 -18.22 -12.84
CA LEU A 748 -4.39 -18.65 -11.70
C LEU A 748 -3.11 -19.41 -12.12
N GLU A 749 -2.57 -19.09 -13.29
CA GLU A 749 -1.34 -19.66 -13.90
C GLU A 749 -1.15 -21.16 -13.60
N GLY A 750 -0.14 -21.56 -12.80
CA GLY A 750 0.14 -22.97 -12.49
C GLY A 750 -0.96 -23.71 -11.73
N ALA A 751 -1.78 -22.98 -10.94
CA ALA A 751 -2.90 -23.50 -10.16
C ALA A 751 -4.24 -23.53 -10.93
N ALA A 752 -4.28 -23.02 -12.18
CA ALA A 752 -5.53 -22.93 -12.96
C ALA A 752 -6.25 -24.28 -13.15
N GLY A 753 -5.49 -25.39 -13.17
CA GLY A 753 -6.04 -26.75 -13.26
C GLY A 753 -6.91 -27.14 -12.05
N VAL A 754 -6.49 -26.83 -10.81
CA VAL A 754 -7.28 -27.17 -9.62
C VAL A 754 -8.47 -26.24 -9.39
N ALA A 755 -8.39 -24.98 -9.83
CA ALA A 755 -9.58 -24.11 -9.88
C ALA A 755 -10.66 -24.67 -10.82
N GLY A 756 -10.26 -25.17 -12.00
CA GLY A 756 -11.15 -25.86 -12.94
C GLY A 756 -11.74 -27.14 -12.34
N LEU A 757 -10.92 -28.00 -11.71
CA LEU A 757 -11.37 -29.21 -11.01
C LEU A 757 -12.39 -28.88 -9.89
N THR A 758 -12.10 -27.89 -9.04
CA THR A 758 -12.99 -27.48 -7.94
C THR A 758 -14.35 -27.04 -8.45
N LYS A 759 -14.37 -26.17 -9.48
CA LYS A 759 -15.61 -25.75 -10.15
C LYS A 759 -16.34 -26.96 -10.73
N LEU A 760 -15.65 -27.87 -11.42
CA LEU A 760 -16.26 -29.05 -12.03
C LEU A 760 -16.93 -29.97 -11.00
N VAL A 761 -16.28 -30.21 -9.86
CA VAL A 761 -16.84 -30.99 -8.75
C VAL A 761 -18.07 -30.30 -8.17
N LYS A 762 -18.03 -28.99 -7.94
CA LYS A 762 -19.23 -28.24 -7.49
C LYS A 762 -20.36 -28.20 -8.52
N MET A 763 -20.06 -28.17 -9.83
CA MET A 763 -21.06 -28.32 -10.89
C MET A 763 -21.73 -29.70 -10.88
N MET A 764 -20.99 -30.77 -10.54
CA MET A 764 -21.56 -32.12 -10.35
C MET A 764 -22.38 -32.20 -9.05
N GLU A 765 -21.90 -31.61 -7.95
CA GLU A 765 -22.57 -31.58 -6.64
C GLU A 765 -23.93 -30.88 -6.71
N HIS A 766 -23.96 -29.65 -7.23
CA HIS A 766 -25.16 -28.83 -7.35
C HIS A 766 -25.98 -29.09 -8.62
N LYS A 767 -25.43 -29.86 -9.57
CA LYS A 767 -26.07 -30.27 -10.84
C LYS A 767 -26.46 -29.07 -11.72
N GLN A 768 -25.64 -28.02 -11.67
CA GLN A 768 -25.83 -26.74 -12.35
C GLN A 768 -24.50 -26.23 -12.92
N VAL A 769 -24.57 -25.29 -13.87
CA VAL A 769 -23.41 -24.66 -14.52
C VAL A 769 -23.49 -23.13 -14.31
N PRO A 770 -22.48 -22.49 -13.68
CA PRO A 770 -22.41 -21.04 -13.58
C PRO A 770 -22.20 -20.36 -14.95
N PRO A 771 -22.61 -19.08 -15.10
CA PRO A 771 -22.41 -18.31 -16.32
C PRO A 771 -20.91 -18.06 -16.63
N ASN A 772 -20.61 -17.81 -17.90
CA ASN A 772 -19.34 -17.20 -18.30
C ASN A 772 -19.47 -15.68 -18.14
N LEU A 773 -19.13 -15.16 -16.95
CA LEU A 773 -19.52 -13.83 -16.44
C LEU A 773 -19.36 -12.65 -17.42
N HIS A 774 -18.29 -12.63 -18.23
CA HIS A 774 -17.99 -11.51 -19.13
C HIS A 774 -18.55 -11.66 -20.55
N LEU A 775 -19.21 -12.78 -20.88
CA LEU A 775 -19.76 -13.04 -22.22
C LEU A 775 -21.02 -12.19 -22.49
N LYS A 776 -20.92 -11.26 -23.43
CA LYS A 776 -21.98 -10.34 -23.87
C LYS A 776 -22.30 -10.50 -25.35
N LYS A 777 -21.30 -10.86 -26.15
CA LYS A 777 -21.41 -11.11 -27.59
C LYS A 777 -20.31 -12.08 -28.03
N LEU A 778 -20.68 -13.22 -28.60
CA LEU A 778 -19.73 -14.23 -29.08
C LEU A 778 -18.68 -13.63 -30.06
N ASN A 779 -17.44 -14.05 -29.90
CA ASN A 779 -16.31 -13.70 -30.77
C ASN A 779 -16.61 -14.11 -32.24
N PRO A 780 -16.47 -13.22 -33.23
CA PRO A 780 -16.81 -13.51 -34.63
C PRO A 780 -15.94 -14.58 -35.30
N ASN A 781 -14.83 -14.99 -34.67
CA ASN A 781 -14.01 -16.10 -35.13
C ASN A 781 -14.53 -17.48 -34.64
N ILE A 782 -15.57 -17.51 -33.80
CA ILE A 782 -16.22 -18.74 -33.32
C ILE A 782 -17.50 -18.96 -34.14
N ASP A 783 -17.49 -19.95 -35.02
CA ASP A 783 -18.69 -20.43 -35.71
C ASP A 783 -19.28 -21.63 -34.94
N LEU A 784 -20.57 -21.53 -34.58
CA LEU A 784 -21.33 -22.61 -33.93
C LEU A 784 -22.38 -23.24 -34.87
N SER A 785 -22.45 -22.82 -36.14
CA SER A 785 -23.52 -23.22 -37.08
C SER A 785 -23.59 -24.72 -37.38
N ASN A 786 -22.52 -25.47 -37.12
CA ASN A 786 -22.44 -26.92 -37.27
C ASN A 786 -22.10 -27.63 -35.93
N PHE A 787 -22.09 -26.91 -34.81
CA PHE A 787 -21.68 -27.41 -33.50
C PHE A 787 -22.82 -27.30 -32.48
N ALA A 788 -23.47 -28.43 -32.18
CA ALA A 788 -24.50 -28.55 -31.14
C ALA A 788 -23.89 -28.29 -29.74
N CYS A 789 -23.88 -27.02 -29.33
CA CYS A 789 -23.10 -26.49 -28.22
C CYS A 789 -23.86 -25.39 -27.47
N THR A 790 -23.78 -25.39 -26.14
CA THR A 790 -24.33 -24.34 -25.26
C THR A 790 -23.18 -23.64 -24.55
N ILE A 791 -23.17 -22.30 -24.55
CA ILE A 791 -22.24 -21.48 -23.76
C ILE A 791 -23.08 -20.64 -22.80
N PRO A 792 -23.08 -20.93 -21.48
CA PRO A 792 -23.99 -20.28 -20.54
C PRO A 792 -23.65 -18.81 -20.31
N ASP A 793 -24.66 -17.96 -20.45
CA ASP A 793 -24.72 -16.55 -20.05
C ASP A 793 -25.40 -16.36 -18.67
N SER A 794 -26.04 -17.43 -18.17
CA SER A 794 -26.87 -17.51 -16.97
C SER A 794 -26.71 -18.90 -16.33
N VAL A 795 -27.18 -19.08 -15.09
CA VAL A 795 -27.08 -20.39 -14.41
C VAL A 795 -27.98 -21.42 -15.09
N LEU A 796 -27.38 -22.53 -15.53
CA LEU A 796 -28.04 -23.58 -16.33
C LEU A 796 -28.15 -24.89 -15.52
N ASP A 797 -29.32 -25.54 -15.54
CA ASP A 797 -29.50 -26.87 -14.94
C ASP A 797 -28.84 -27.98 -15.79
N TRP A 798 -27.86 -28.69 -15.23
CA TRP A 798 -27.11 -29.74 -15.91
C TRP A 798 -27.77 -31.10 -15.70
N ASN A 799 -28.72 -31.44 -16.57
CA ASN A 799 -29.45 -32.72 -16.53
C ASN A 799 -28.97 -33.66 -17.65
N PRO A 800 -28.36 -34.82 -17.35
CA PRO A 800 -27.96 -35.80 -18.36
C PRO A 800 -29.19 -36.52 -18.95
N PRO A 801 -29.07 -37.13 -20.15
CA PRO A 801 -30.10 -38.00 -20.71
C PRO A 801 -30.51 -39.13 -19.75
N ALA A 802 -31.77 -39.60 -19.86
CA ALA A 802 -32.36 -40.51 -18.88
C ALA A 802 -31.57 -41.84 -18.74
N GLY A 803 -30.89 -41.99 -17.60
CA GLY A 803 -30.05 -43.16 -17.28
C GLY A 803 -28.56 -43.01 -17.63
N ALA A 804 -28.13 -41.88 -18.19
CA ALA A 804 -26.73 -41.52 -18.33
C ALA A 804 -26.21 -40.82 -17.06
N VAL A 805 -24.91 -40.96 -16.80
CA VAL A 805 -24.18 -40.25 -15.73
C VAL A 805 -23.54 -38.97 -16.28
N ARG A 806 -23.40 -37.94 -15.46
CA ARG A 806 -22.64 -36.74 -15.79
C ARG A 806 -21.16 -37.08 -15.97
N VAL A 807 -20.67 -36.88 -17.18
CA VAL A 807 -19.25 -36.91 -17.52
C VAL A 807 -18.87 -35.54 -18.09
N ALA A 808 -17.72 -35.03 -17.66
CA ALA A 808 -17.19 -33.76 -18.13
C ALA A 808 -15.65 -33.76 -18.19
N GLY A 809 -15.10 -33.02 -19.15
CA GLY A 809 -13.66 -32.80 -19.29
C GLY A 809 -13.20 -31.50 -18.65
N VAL A 810 -11.96 -31.43 -18.19
CA VAL A 810 -11.28 -30.18 -17.82
C VAL A 810 -9.97 -30.04 -18.60
N SER A 811 -9.83 -28.92 -19.31
CA SER A 811 -8.65 -28.58 -20.12
C SER A 811 -7.68 -27.69 -19.34
N SER A 812 -6.38 -27.91 -19.51
CA SER A 812 -5.39 -26.86 -19.28
C SER A 812 -4.25 -26.93 -20.28
N PHE A 813 -4.10 -25.86 -21.05
CA PHE A 813 -3.09 -25.73 -22.08
C PHE A 813 -2.02 -24.77 -21.58
N GLY A 814 -0.80 -25.26 -21.39
CA GLY A 814 0.33 -24.43 -20.96
C GLY A 814 0.54 -23.33 -21.99
N PHE A 815 0.53 -22.06 -21.56
CA PHE A 815 0.77 -20.92 -22.47
C PHE A 815 2.04 -21.21 -23.26
N SER A 816 1.92 -21.35 -24.59
CA SER A 816 2.89 -22.16 -25.33
C SER A 816 4.29 -21.54 -25.36
N GLY A 817 4.38 -20.23 -25.12
CA GLY A 817 5.62 -19.48 -24.93
C GLY A 817 6.54 -19.94 -23.80
N PHE A 818 6.05 -20.75 -22.85
CA PHE A 818 6.85 -21.37 -21.80
C PHE A 818 7.10 -22.87 -22.03
N SER A 819 6.09 -23.63 -22.48
CA SER A 819 6.14 -25.10 -22.52
C SER A 819 5.46 -25.73 -23.74
N GLY A 820 4.35 -25.17 -24.22
CA GLY A 820 3.48 -25.79 -25.22
C GLY A 820 2.83 -27.10 -24.74
N THR A 821 2.76 -27.32 -23.43
CA THR A 821 2.29 -28.58 -22.83
C THR A 821 0.79 -28.55 -22.58
N ASN A 822 0.03 -29.34 -23.34
CA ASN A 822 -1.40 -29.54 -23.15
C ASN A 822 -1.68 -30.65 -22.14
N SER A 823 -2.68 -30.45 -21.29
CA SER A 823 -3.25 -31.50 -20.45
C SER A 823 -4.77 -31.45 -20.46
N HIS A 824 -5.42 -32.62 -20.36
CA HIS A 824 -6.87 -32.73 -20.22
C HIS A 824 -7.23 -33.96 -19.38
N VAL A 825 -8.23 -33.82 -18.50
CA VAL A 825 -8.67 -34.86 -17.56
C VAL A 825 -10.18 -35.04 -17.67
N ASN A 826 -10.64 -36.29 -17.81
CA ASN A 826 -12.05 -36.65 -17.83
C ASN A 826 -12.52 -37.07 -16.44
N LEU A 827 -13.55 -36.42 -15.91
CA LEU A 827 -14.20 -36.74 -14.64
C LEU A 827 -15.64 -37.21 -14.88
N GLN A 828 -16.12 -38.04 -13.97
CA GLN A 828 -17.50 -38.51 -13.89
C GLN A 828 -18.04 -38.22 -12.48
N GLU A 829 -19.33 -37.94 -12.36
CA GLU A 829 -19.99 -37.87 -11.05
C GLU A 829 -19.83 -39.19 -10.28
N ALA A 830 -19.62 -39.08 -8.97
CA ALA A 830 -19.66 -40.22 -8.05
C ALA A 830 -21.10 -40.74 -7.90
N PRO A 831 -21.31 -41.99 -7.46
CA PRO A 831 -22.64 -42.49 -7.14
C PRO A 831 -23.32 -41.58 -6.10
N GLN A 832 -24.59 -41.23 -6.34
CA GLN A 832 -25.33 -40.26 -5.51
C GLN A 832 -25.25 -40.55 -4.00
N ALA A 833 -25.32 -41.83 -3.61
CA ALA A 833 -25.23 -42.25 -2.21
C ALA A 833 -23.83 -42.12 -1.58
N GLU A 834 -22.76 -42.16 -2.38
CA GLU A 834 -21.40 -41.86 -1.91
C GLU A 834 -21.25 -40.36 -1.66
N LEU A 835 -21.67 -39.53 -2.62
CA LEU A 835 -21.61 -38.06 -2.50
C LEU A 835 -22.44 -37.57 -1.30
N GLU A 836 -23.67 -38.05 -1.13
CA GLU A 836 -24.52 -37.74 0.04
C GLU A 836 -23.84 -38.14 1.36
N ALA A 837 -23.16 -39.29 1.40
CA ALA A 837 -22.42 -39.74 2.57
C ALA A 837 -21.17 -38.89 2.87
N VAL A 838 -20.46 -38.37 1.84
CA VAL A 838 -19.35 -37.41 2.06
C VAL A 838 -19.90 -36.09 2.60
N LEU A 839 -20.95 -35.53 2.00
CA LEU A 839 -21.53 -34.24 2.42
C LEU A 839 -22.06 -34.29 3.85
N GLN A 840 -22.76 -35.36 4.24
CA GLN A 840 -23.19 -35.59 5.61
C GLN A 840 -21.97 -35.72 6.55
N ALA A 841 -20.99 -36.55 6.20
CA ALA A 841 -19.80 -36.75 7.03
C ALA A 841 -18.89 -35.52 7.13
N ALA A 842 -18.99 -34.56 6.21
CA ALA A 842 -18.34 -33.25 6.31
C ALA A 842 -19.11 -32.31 7.25
N GLY A 843 -20.45 -32.25 7.14
CA GLY A 843 -21.30 -31.45 8.02
C GLY A 843 -21.30 -31.90 9.49
N ASP A 844 -21.04 -33.20 9.76
CA ASP A 844 -20.92 -33.75 11.12
C ASP A 844 -19.53 -33.53 11.76
N ARG A 845 -18.55 -32.96 11.05
CA ARG A 845 -17.21 -32.67 11.59
C ARG A 845 -17.16 -31.29 12.25
N ALA A 846 -16.25 -31.13 13.20
CA ALA A 846 -15.93 -29.82 13.74
C ALA A 846 -15.27 -28.97 12.63
N PRO A 847 -15.59 -27.66 12.52
CA PRO A 847 -14.91 -26.79 11.57
C PRO A 847 -13.43 -26.66 11.94
N LEU A 848 -12.55 -26.65 10.93
CA LEU A 848 -11.14 -26.41 11.14
C LEU A 848 -10.91 -24.92 11.47
N VAL A 849 -10.12 -24.64 12.50
CA VAL A 849 -9.81 -23.27 12.94
C VAL A 849 -8.29 -23.14 13.06
N TRP A 850 -7.71 -22.26 12.24
CA TRP A 850 -6.28 -21.96 12.23
C TRP A 850 -5.92 -20.90 13.28
N SER A 851 -4.86 -21.13 14.04
CA SER A 851 -4.25 -20.18 14.98
C SER A 851 -3.09 -19.43 14.30
N ARG A 852 -3.38 -18.78 13.17
CA ARG A 852 -2.35 -18.15 12.35
C ARG A 852 -1.66 -16.98 13.03
N ASN A 853 -0.39 -16.79 12.73
CA ASN A 853 0.37 -15.58 13.03
C ASN A 853 0.74 -14.87 11.73
N ASP A 854 0.90 -13.55 11.76
CA ASP A 854 1.49 -12.82 10.63
C ASP A 854 3.00 -13.09 10.56
N LEU A 855 3.42 -13.61 9.40
CA LEU A 855 4.78 -14.01 9.10
C LEU A 855 5.34 -13.26 7.88
N SER A 856 4.85 -12.03 7.64
CA SER A 856 5.19 -11.12 6.53
C SER A 856 6.62 -11.27 6.03
N TYR A 857 6.76 -11.86 4.84
CA TYR A 857 8.06 -12.16 4.22
C TYR A 857 8.81 -10.90 3.77
N LYS A 858 8.08 -9.88 3.27
CA LYS A 858 8.63 -8.56 2.99
C LYS A 858 8.00 -7.52 3.90
N ASP A 859 8.84 -6.77 4.61
CA ASP A 859 8.39 -5.66 5.43
C ASP A 859 8.21 -4.40 4.56
N TRP A 860 7.21 -4.46 3.68
CA TRP A 860 6.76 -3.35 2.85
C TRP A 860 6.29 -2.17 3.72
N ALA A 861 5.76 -2.47 4.91
CA ALA A 861 5.36 -1.49 5.90
C ALA A 861 6.56 -0.64 6.36
N LYS A 862 7.69 -1.24 6.81
CA LYS A 862 8.87 -0.53 7.36
C LYS A 862 9.30 0.74 6.62
N GLN A 863 9.15 0.80 5.31
CA GLN A 863 9.64 1.92 4.49
C GLN A 863 8.64 3.08 4.32
N LEU A 864 7.42 2.96 4.88
CA LEU A 864 6.32 3.92 4.65
C LEU A 864 6.09 4.94 5.79
N TRP A 865 6.69 4.77 6.98
CA TRP A 865 6.33 5.51 8.23
C TRP A 865 7.44 6.45 8.76
N SER A 866 7.12 7.49 9.55
CA SER A 866 8.11 8.47 10.08
C SER A 866 7.68 9.23 11.36
N ALA A 867 8.61 9.84 12.13
CA ALA A 867 8.38 10.61 13.39
C ALA A 867 9.48 11.70 13.72
N ILE A 868 9.66 12.26 14.95
CA ILE A 868 10.73 13.29 15.33
C ILE A 868 11.37 13.01 16.75
N ALA A 869 12.59 13.51 17.06
CA ALA A 869 13.19 13.65 18.44
C ALA A 869 14.44 14.62 18.53
N TRP A 870 15.20 14.67 19.67
CA TRP A 870 16.33 15.61 19.98
C TRP A 870 17.71 15.01 20.40
N GLN A 871 18.84 15.43 19.79
CA GLN A 871 20.25 14.92 19.96
C GLN A 871 21.18 15.76 20.84
N PRO A 872 22.01 15.19 21.72
CA PRO A 872 23.18 15.87 22.31
C PRO A 872 24.19 16.43 21.30
N LEU A 873 24.80 17.56 21.67
CA LEU A 873 25.89 18.27 21.01
C LEU A 873 26.97 18.64 22.06
N PRO A 874 28.26 18.66 21.69
CA PRO A 874 29.31 19.12 22.59
C PRO A 874 29.15 20.61 22.95
N MET A 875 29.51 20.94 24.19
CA MET A 875 29.67 22.32 24.66
C MET A 875 30.94 22.94 24.06
N SER A 876 30.84 24.22 23.67
CA SER A 876 32.00 25.01 23.24
C SER A 876 32.97 25.28 24.39
N GLN A 877 34.25 25.43 24.05
CA GLN A 877 35.32 25.87 24.97
C GLN A 877 35.84 27.27 24.63
N ALA A 878 35.17 27.99 23.73
CA ALA A 878 35.55 29.35 23.34
C ALA A 878 35.34 30.37 24.47
N SER A 879 35.86 31.58 24.24
CA SER A 879 35.56 32.78 25.02
C SER A 879 34.93 33.86 24.14
N VAL A 880 33.94 34.59 24.66
CA VAL A 880 33.33 35.76 23.98
C VAL A 880 34.42 36.77 23.56
N ASP A 881 34.39 37.21 22.30
CA ASP A 881 35.33 38.22 21.80
C ASP A 881 34.92 39.63 22.26
N ALA A 882 35.61 40.14 23.28
CA ALA A 882 35.43 41.48 23.83
C ALA A 882 35.85 42.63 22.88
N SER A 883 36.36 42.32 21.68
CA SER A 883 36.64 43.31 20.64
C SER A 883 35.42 43.69 19.80
N GLU A 884 34.42 42.80 19.67
CA GLU A 884 33.18 43.04 18.94
C GLU A 884 32.26 44.08 19.63
N ASP A 885 31.46 44.81 18.86
CA ASP A 885 30.33 45.62 19.33
C ASP A 885 29.07 44.75 19.36
N TRP A 886 28.56 44.48 20.57
CA TRP A 886 27.38 43.66 20.84
C TRP A 886 26.13 44.52 21.08
N LEU A 887 24.96 44.06 20.63
CA LEU A 887 23.66 44.67 20.89
C LEU A 887 22.73 43.61 21.53
N VAL A 888 22.39 43.78 22.80
CA VAL A 888 21.40 42.90 23.47
C VAL A 888 20.05 43.61 23.44
N ILE A 889 19.05 42.97 22.83
CA ILE A 889 17.70 43.49 22.69
C ILE A 889 16.75 42.63 23.51
N GLY A 890 16.24 43.18 24.62
CA GLY A 890 15.24 42.53 25.45
C GLY A 890 15.19 43.03 26.90
N GLY A 891 14.34 42.41 27.71
CA GLY A 891 14.17 42.65 29.14
C GLY A 891 14.38 41.41 30.03
N GLY A 892 13.97 41.54 31.30
CA GLY A 892 14.02 40.45 32.28
C GLY A 892 15.41 39.91 32.60
N ASP A 893 15.45 38.76 33.28
CA ASP A 893 16.70 38.11 33.70
C ASP A 893 17.50 37.55 32.52
N LEU A 894 16.83 37.14 31.43
CA LEU A 894 17.47 36.61 30.22
C LEU A 894 18.35 37.67 29.54
N ALA A 895 17.81 38.88 29.30
CA ALA A 895 18.61 39.99 28.80
C ALA A 895 19.62 40.47 29.84
N ALA A 896 19.29 40.46 31.14
CA ALA A 896 20.23 40.87 32.19
C ALA A 896 21.46 39.95 32.29
N GLU A 897 21.30 38.63 32.13
CA GLU A 897 22.42 37.68 32.11
C GLU A 897 23.21 37.80 30.79
N ALA A 898 22.54 37.89 29.64
CA ALA A 898 23.20 38.15 28.36
C ALA A 898 24.03 39.45 28.38
N VAL A 899 23.52 40.51 29.03
CA VAL A 899 24.23 41.77 29.27
C VAL A 899 25.45 41.59 30.19
N LYS A 900 25.36 40.81 31.27
CA LYS A 900 26.54 40.49 32.13
C LYS A 900 27.62 39.73 31.35
N VAL A 901 27.21 38.81 30.47
CA VAL A 901 28.13 37.98 29.66
C VAL A 901 28.77 38.76 28.51
N ALA A 902 28.05 39.72 27.89
CA ALA A 902 28.50 40.43 26.69
C ALA A 902 29.17 41.81 26.94
N LEU A 903 29.25 42.30 28.19
CA LEU A 903 29.96 43.55 28.53
C LEU A 903 31.38 43.29 29.03
N PRO A 904 32.38 44.04 28.51
CA PRO A 904 32.39 45.50 28.70
C PRO A 904 31.93 46.40 27.54
N LYS A 905 31.47 45.86 26.40
CA LYS A 905 31.08 46.68 25.22
C LYS A 905 29.61 46.65 24.82
N ALA A 906 28.85 45.60 25.14
CA ALA A 906 27.47 45.47 24.72
C ALA A 906 26.61 46.70 25.07
N THR A 907 25.70 47.06 24.16
CA THR A 907 24.66 48.06 24.39
C THR A 907 23.33 47.33 24.61
N SER A 908 22.58 47.71 25.64
CA SER A 908 21.24 47.18 25.89
C SER A 908 20.17 48.06 25.24
N ALA A 909 19.21 47.42 24.58
CA ALA A 909 18.02 48.05 24.02
C ALA A 909 16.77 47.24 24.41
N THR A 910 15.60 47.88 24.45
CA THR A 910 14.32 47.19 24.68
C THR A 910 13.63 46.91 23.36
N VAL A 911 12.72 45.93 23.32
CA VAL A 911 11.89 45.65 22.12
C VAL A 911 11.09 46.87 21.65
N ALA A 912 10.74 47.80 22.54
CA ALA A 912 10.11 49.08 22.20
C ALA A 912 10.98 50.00 21.31
N SER A 913 12.30 49.77 21.21
CA SER A 913 13.17 50.48 20.26
C SER A 913 13.07 49.96 18.82
N LEU A 914 12.31 48.88 18.60
CA LEU A 914 12.01 48.25 17.33
C LEU A 914 10.51 48.38 16.98
N ALA A 915 9.80 49.35 17.56
CA ALA A 915 8.36 49.54 17.36
C ALA A 915 7.96 49.80 15.89
N SER A 916 8.90 50.22 15.05
CA SER A 916 8.74 50.32 13.60
C SER A 916 10.04 49.96 12.86
N GLY A 917 9.92 49.51 11.60
CA GLY A 917 11.08 49.28 10.72
C GLY A 917 11.97 50.52 10.51
N GLY A 918 11.42 51.73 10.65
CA GLY A 918 12.19 52.98 10.62
C GLY A 918 13.07 53.17 11.87
N GLU A 919 12.59 52.73 13.03
CA GLU A 919 13.33 52.78 14.29
C GLU A 919 14.37 51.66 14.39
N ALA A 920 14.07 50.47 13.87
CA ALA A 920 15.04 49.39 13.71
C ALA A 920 16.25 49.85 12.85
N LYS A 921 16.01 50.47 11.70
CA LYS A 921 17.08 51.06 10.85
C LYS A 921 17.86 52.17 11.58
N LYS A 922 17.19 52.94 12.44
CA LYS A 922 17.83 53.95 13.31
C LYS A 922 18.64 53.34 14.46
N LEU A 923 18.37 52.10 14.88
CA LEU A 923 19.17 51.38 15.88
C LEU A 923 20.41 50.73 15.24
N LEU A 924 20.24 50.07 14.09
CA LEU A 924 21.32 49.40 13.35
C LEU A 924 22.34 50.36 12.72
N SER A 925 22.02 51.65 12.61
CA SER A 925 22.91 52.70 12.10
C SER A 925 23.70 53.46 13.19
N GLN A 926 23.50 53.14 14.48
CA GLN A 926 24.24 53.80 15.58
C GLN A 926 25.67 53.28 15.76
N ARG A 927 25.93 52.01 15.42
CA ARG A 927 27.25 51.38 15.36
C ARG A 927 27.30 50.35 14.23
N SER A 928 28.45 49.73 14.01
CA SER A 928 28.53 48.48 13.25
C SER A 928 28.57 47.30 14.20
N TRP A 929 27.39 46.88 14.65
CA TRP A 929 27.20 45.70 15.48
C TRP A 929 27.70 44.44 14.75
N GLN A 930 28.51 43.61 15.41
CA GLN A 930 28.89 42.29 14.88
C GLN A 930 27.94 41.20 15.39
N CYS A 931 27.51 41.30 16.66
CA CYS A 931 26.56 40.38 17.26
C CYS A 931 25.34 41.10 17.84
N ILE A 932 24.17 40.56 17.55
CA ILE A 932 22.88 40.99 18.07
C ILE A 932 22.25 39.78 18.77
N VAL A 933 21.93 39.95 20.06
CA VAL A 933 21.28 38.91 20.87
C VAL A 933 19.87 39.38 21.19
N PHE A 934 18.87 38.66 20.68
CA PHE A 934 17.46 38.90 20.97
C PHE A 934 17.07 38.01 22.17
N ALA A 935 16.80 38.65 23.31
CA ALA A 935 16.75 38.02 24.63
C ALA A 935 15.54 38.48 25.47
N GLU A 936 14.38 38.64 24.83
CA GLU A 936 13.13 38.94 25.54
C GLU A 936 12.62 37.68 26.30
N PRO A 937 12.08 37.81 27.52
CA PRO A 937 11.60 36.68 28.31
C PRO A 937 10.21 36.24 27.83
N LEU A 938 10.17 35.49 26.73
CA LEU A 938 8.97 34.99 26.03
C LEU A 938 8.30 33.81 26.75
N VAL A 939 7.97 34.00 28.03
CA VAL A 939 7.64 32.95 29.01
C VAL A 939 6.42 33.34 29.89
N ALA A 940 5.55 34.25 29.43
CA ALA A 940 4.42 34.74 30.24
C ALA A 940 3.32 33.69 30.50
N ASP A 941 2.77 33.69 31.73
CA ASP A 941 1.60 32.86 32.09
C ASP A 941 0.32 33.23 31.31
N ASP A 942 0.13 34.53 30.99
CA ASP A 942 -0.87 35.04 30.04
C ASP A 942 -0.16 35.48 28.74
N PRO A 943 -0.20 34.66 27.68
CA PRO A 943 0.58 34.92 26.48
C PRO A 943 -0.09 35.93 25.52
N THR A 944 -1.30 36.43 25.85
CA THR A 944 -1.98 37.45 25.01
C THR A 944 -1.28 38.81 25.05
N LEU A 945 -0.53 39.07 26.12
CA LEU A 945 0.16 40.34 26.40
C LEU A 945 1.45 40.53 25.59
N GLU A 946 1.95 39.47 24.95
CA GLU A 946 3.36 39.32 24.57
C GLU A 946 3.65 39.67 23.09
N GLY A 947 2.60 39.85 22.28
CA GLY A 947 2.65 40.03 20.82
C GLY A 947 3.62 41.09 20.23
N PRO A 948 3.88 42.26 20.87
CA PRO A 948 4.79 43.27 20.32
C PRO A 948 6.21 42.77 20.05
N THR A 949 6.67 41.75 20.76
CA THR A 949 8.02 41.20 20.65
C THR A 949 8.28 40.55 19.29
N LEU A 950 7.30 39.85 18.73
CA LEU A 950 7.48 39.18 17.44
C LEU A 950 7.48 40.19 16.28
N ALA A 951 6.71 41.27 16.38
CA ALA A 951 6.75 42.40 15.45
C ALA A 951 8.09 43.16 15.54
N ALA A 952 8.64 43.32 16.75
CA ALA A 952 9.99 43.85 16.94
C ALA A 952 11.06 42.97 16.26
N LEU A 953 10.97 41.65 16.37
CA LEU A 953 11.88 40.71 15.70
C LEU A 953 11.77 40.79 14.16
N LEU A 954 10.55 40.94 13.61
CA LEU A 954 10.34 41.22 12.20
C LEU A 954 11.05 42.50 11.76
N HIS A 955 10.80 43.63 12.43
CA HIS A 955 11.38 44.93 12.07
C HIS A 955 12.92 44.92 12.14
N LEU A 956 13.50 44.16 13.08
CA LEU A 956 14.94 43.92 13.18
C LEU A 956 15.48 43.15 11.96
N VAL A 957 14.87 42.01 11.63
CA VAL A 957 15.28 41.17 10.49
C VAL A 957 15.13 41.90 9.16
N GLN A 958 14.06 42.67 8.98
CA GLN A 958 13.86 43.53 7.79
C GLN A 958 14.97 44.56 7.64
N ALA A 959 15.30 45.26 8.72
CA ALA A 959 16.35 46.27 8.72
C ALA A 959 17.74 45.64 8.47
N LEU A 960 17.99 44.41 8.93
CA LEU A 960 19.22 43.66 8.63
C LEU A 960 19.29 43.16 7.18
N ALA A 961 18.18 42.65 6.62
CA ALA A 961 18.14 42.13 5.25
C ALA A 961 18.39 43.20 4.17
N GLU A 962 17.98 44.45 4.43
CA GLU A 962 18.32 45.61 3.59
C GLU A 962 19.80 46.03 3.70
N ASP A 963 20.38 45.90 4.90
CA ASP A 963 21.70 46.40 5.27
C ASP A 963 22.84 45.54 4.68
N LYS A 964 22.60 44.24 4.45
CA LYS A 964 23.50 43.29 3.76
C LYS A 964 24.88 43.09 4.39
N ARG A 965 25.12 43.69 5.56
CA ARG A 965 26.26 43.36 6.44
C ARG A 965 26.04 41.96 6.99
N SER A 966 27.07 41.12 7.00
CA SER A 966 27.00 39.84 7.71
C SER A 966 27.05 40.12 9.21
N VAL A 967 25.99 39.72 9.91
CA VAL A 967 25.76 39.97 11.35
C VAL A 967 25.35 38.64 11.99
N LYS A 968 25.87 38.40 13.19
CA LYS A 968 25.52 37.29 14.07
C LYS A 968 24.21 37.62 14.79
N LEU A 969 23.10 36.98 14.44
CA LEU A 969 21.81 37.11 15.12
C LEU A 969 21.52 35.84 15.95
N VAL A 970 21.52 36.00 17.26
CA VAL A 970 21.20 34.93 18.22
C VAL A 970 19.83 35.22 18.83
N LEU A 971 18.89 34.29 18.66
CA LEU A 971 17.63 34.27 19.39
C LEU A 971 17.77 33.38 20.63
N LEU A 972 17.43 33.92 21.80
CA LEU A 972 17.31 33.16 23.04
C LEU A 972 15.82 32.99 23.41
N SER A 973 15.42 31.78 23.77
CA SER A 973 14.11 31.43 24.34
C SER A 973 14.27 30.49 25.55
N ALA A 974 13.19 30.26 26.29
CA ALA A 974 13.19 29.24 27.35
C ALA A 974 11.85 28.49 27.37
N GLY A 975 11.89 27.15 27.28
CA GLY A 975 10.73 26.27 27.26
C GLY A 975 9.95 26.24 25.93
N ALA A 976 10.58 26.61 24.81
CA ALA A 976 9.96 26.64 23.49
C ALA A 976 9.89 25.27 22.78
N GLN A 977 10.79 24.35 23.11
CA GLN A 977 10.92 23.06 22.42
C GLN A 977 10.61 21.87 23.34
N SER A 978 9.88 20.87 22.83
CA SER A 978 9.52 19.64 23.57
C SER A 978 10.70 18.67 23.67
N ALA A 979 11.66 19.00 24.54
CA ALA A 979 13.00 18.42 24.51
C ALA A 979 13.27 17.37 25.62
N SER A 980 12.86 17.64 26.87
CA SER A 980 13.04 16.76 28.05
C SER A 980 11.75 16.12 28.58
N GLY A 981 10.59 16.62 28.17
CA GLY A 981 9.32 16.41 28.91
C GLY A 981 9.23 17.21 30.23
N SER A 982 10.30 17.89 30.66
CA SER A 982 10.27 18.93 31.70
C SER A 982 10.11 20.30 31.05
N GLY A 983 9.28 21.17 31.64
CA GLY A 983 9.07 22.53 31.16
C GLY A 983 8.55 22.67 29.73
N ILE A 984 7.91 21.62 29.22
CA ILE A 984 7.24 21.63 27.92
C ILE A 984 6.34 22.88 27.83
N GLY A 985 6.70 23.77 26.92
CA GLY A 985 5.85 24.83 26.39
C GLY A 985 5.66 26.11 27.19
N ARG A 986 6.45 26.43 28.22
CA ARG A 986 6.35 27.80 28.79
C ARG A 986 6.86 28.87 27.81
N GLY A 987 7.73 28.51 26.87
CA GLY A 987 8.36 29.41 25.90
C GLY A 987 7.52 29.65 24.65
N LEU A 988 6.35 30.25 24.81
CA LEU A 988 5.30 30.23 23.79
C LEU A 988 5.63 31.07 22.56
N LEU A 989 5.80 32.38 22.71
CA LEU A 989 6.38 33.19 21.63
C LEU A 989 7.85 32.86 21.37
N GLY A 990 8.55 32.22 22.32
CA GLY A 990 9.88 31.67 22.07
C GLY A 990 9.87 30.75 20.87
N ALA A 991 8.90 29.83 20.82
CA ALA A 991 8.70 28.96 19.67
C ALA A 991 8.25 29.72 18.42
N SER A 992 7.41 30.75 18.53
CA SER A 992 7.12 31.63 17.38
C SER A 992 8.38 32.23 16.77
N CYS A 993 9.29 32.74 17.60
CA CYS A 993 10.55 33.28 17.14
C CYS A 993 11.43 32.18 16.49
N TRP A 994 11.41 30.94 16.98
CA TRP A 994 12.05 29.79 16.32
C TRP A 994 11.48 29.51 14.93
N GLY A 995 10.14 29.42 14.81
CA GLY A 995 9.46 29.23 13.53
C GLY A 995 9.78 30.34 12.54
N PHE A 996 9.72 31.60 12.99
CA PHE A 996 10.13 32.77 12.21
C PHE A 996 11.56 32.61 11.67
N MET A 997 12.52 32.36 12.56
CA MET A 997 13.95 32.30 12.24
C MET A 997 14.32 31.16 11.28
N ARG A 998 13.55 30.06 11.28
CA ARG A 998 13.68 28.98 10.30
C ARG A 998 13.39 29.45 8.86
N SER A 999 12.37 30.32 8.65
CA SER A 999 12.18 31.00 7.35
C SER A 999 13.27 32.02 7.05
N VAL A 1000 13.67 32.84 8.02
CA VAL A 1000 14.71 33.88 7.81
C VAL A 1000 16.02 33.25 7.32
N ARG A 1001 16.37 32.04 7.77
CA ARG A 1001 17.55 31.28 7.31
C ARG A 1001 17.52 30.98 5.81
N LEU A 1002 16.35 30.74 5.24
CA LEU A 1002 16.16 30.42 3.81
C LEU A 1002 16.13 31.67 2.93
N GLU A 1003 15.79 32.83 3.49
CA GLU A 1003 15.59 34.09 2.75
C GLU A 1003 16.76 35.07 2.87
N VAL A 1004 17.49 35.02 3.99
CA VAL A 1004 18.53 36.01 4.36
C VAL A 1004 19.86 35.32 4.72
N PRO A 1005 20.44 34.47 3.83
CA PRO A 1005 21.57 33.59 4.17
C PRO A 1005 22.88 34.31 4.52
N HIS A 1006 22.98 35.62 4.27
CA HIS A 1006 24.14 36.42 4.69
C HIS A 1006 24.16 36.74 6.19
N LEU A 1007 23.05 36.52 6.90
CA LEU A 1007 22.98 36.59 8.37
C LEU A 1007 23.30 35.22 8.96
N GLN A 1008 24.15 35.21 9.98
CA GLN A 1008 24.41 33.99 10.75
C GLN A 1008 23.33 33.88 11.84
N LEU A 1009 22.47 32.86 11.77
CA LEU A 1009 21.27 32.72 12.61
C LEU A 1009 21.36 31.52 13.54
N ARG A 1010 21.27 31.71 14.86
CA ARG A 1010 21.14 30.61 15.84
C ARG A 1010 19.92 30.84 16.72
N THR A 1011 19.13 29.80 16.91
CA THR A 1011 18.05 29.76 17.90
C THR A 1011 18.47 28.86 19.05
N VAL A 1012 18.41 29.38 20.27
CA VAL A 1012 18.79 28.68 21.50
C VAL A 1012 17.58 28.66 22.44
N ASP A 1013 17.22 27.49 22.95
CA ASP A 1013 16.14 27.31 23.92
C ASP A 1013 16.67 26.70 25.21
N PHE A 1014 16.20 27.15 26.37
CA PHE A 1014 16.62 26.65 27.69
C PHE A 1014 15.46 25.97 28.42
N SER A 1015 15.64 24.73 28.92
CA SER A 1015 14.65 24.09 29.80
C SER A 1015 14.61 24.75 31.19
N GLU A 1016 13.50 24.61 31.92
CA GLU A 1016 13.32 25.20 33.27
C GLU A 1016 14.40 24.80 34.28
N ASP A 1017 14.99 23.62 34.10
CA ASP A 1017 16.03 23.01 34.93
C ASP A 1017 17.46 23.31 34.43
N THR A 1018 17.63 24.22 33.46
CA THR A 1018 18.93 24.64 32.96
C THR A 1018 19.51 25.82 33.76
N ASP A 1019 20.74 25.66 34.29
CA ASP A 1019 21.49 26.79 34.87
C ASP A 1019 22.03 27.70 33.77
N MET A 1020 21.23 28.70 33.39
CA MET A 1020 21.59 29.70 32.39
C MET A 1020 22.90 30.44 32.73
N SER A 1021 23.23 30.63 34.01
CA SER A 1021 24.49 31.31 34.40
C SER A 1021 25.73 30.46 34.11
N ALA A 1022 25.57 29.13 34.08
CA ALA A 1022 26.63 28.20 33.70
C ALA A 1022 26.72 27.98 32.18
N VAL A 1023 25.58 27.90 31.45
CA VAL A 1023 25.59 27.54 30.02
C VAL A 1023 25.60 28.72 29.04
N LEU A 1024 24.96 29.85 29.37
CA LEU A 1024 24.88 31.01 28.47
C LEU A 1024 26.26 31.62 28.11
N PRO A 1025 27.26 31.68 29.02
CA PRO A 1025 28.61 32.12 28.64
C PRO A 1025 29.23 31.24 27.55
N ALA A 1026 29.02 29.93 27.60
CA ALA A 1026 29.57 28.99 26.62
C ALA A 1026 28.83 29.03 25.28
N GLU A 1027 27.50 29.18 25.27
CA GLU A 1027 26.74 29.28 24.01
C GLU A 1027 26.96 30.63 23.31
N LEU A 1028 27.05 31.74 24.05
CA LEU A 1028 27.40 33.04 23.45
C LEU A 1028 28.87 33.06 22.97
N ALA A 1029 29.78 32.36 23.64
CA ALA A 1029 31.13 32.14 23.12
C ALA A 1029 31.16 31.25 21.86
N ALA A 1030 30.26 30.26 21.75
CA ALA A 1030 30.08 29.42 20.57
C ALA A 1030 29.59 30.18 19.30
N THR A 1031 29.38 31.50 19.40
CA THR A 1031 29.19 32.39 18.22
C THR A 1031 30.52 32.81 17.57
N GLY A 1032 31.64 32.65 18.28
CA GLY A 1032 33.00 32.84 17.74
C GLY A 1032 33.51 31.64 16.94
N GLU A 1033 32.95 30.45 17.18
CA GLU A 1033 33.30 29.18 16.50
C GLU A 1033 32.33 28.84 15.35
N TRP A 1034 31.52 29.80 14.90
CA TRP A 1034 30.50 29.55 13.88
C TRP A 1034 31.15 29.12 12.54
N PRO A 1035 30.78 27.98 11.94
CA PRO A 1035 31.34 27.57 10.66
C PRO A 1035 31.10 28.61 9.56
N ALA A 1036 32.13 28.89 8.76
CA ALA A 1036 32.04 29.68 7.53
C ALA A 1036 31.46 28.87 6.34
N ASP A 1037 30.79 27.77 6.66
CA ASP A 1037 30.29 26.70 5.80
C ASP A 1037 28.80 26.59 6.11
N GLU A 1038 27.93 26.92 5.14
CA GLU A 1038 26.48 27.09 5.37
C GLU A 1038 25.82 25.78 5.83
N GLU A 1039 26.32 24.64 5.37
CA GLU A 1039 25.81 23.30 5.68
C GLU A 1039 26.13 22.92 7.13
N LYS A 1040 27.39 23.11 7.56
CA LYS A 1040 27.81 22.93 8.96
C LYS A 1040 27.24 23.99 9.90
N ALA A 1041 26.95 25.19 9.39
CA ALA A 1041 26.25 26.21 10.17
C ALA A 1041 24.81 25.79 10.47
N ALA A 1042 24.10 25.17 9.52
CA ALA A 1042 22.74 24.67 9.71
C ALA A 1042 22.66 23.57 10.78
N GLU A 1043 23.64 22.67 10.85
CA GLU A 1043 23.71 21.58 11.86
C GLU A 1043 23.72 22.08 13.32
N VAL A 1044 24.16 23.32 13.55
CA VAL A 1044 24.23 23.98 14.88
C VAL A 1044 23.42 25.28 14.95
N ALA A 1045 22.50 25.51 14.01
CA ALA A 1045 21.65 26.70 13.97
C ALA A 1045 20.41 26.59 14.87
N GLU A 1046 20.12 25.40 15.39
CA GLU A 1046 19.01 25.09 16.31
C GLU A 1046 19.51 24.27 17.48
N VAL A 1047 19.47 24.88 18.68
CA VAL A 1047 20.01 24.34 19.92
C VAL A 1047 18.96 24.40 21.04
N ALA A 1048 18.69 23.29 21.71
CA ALA A 1048 17.87 23.25 22.93
C ALA A 1048 18.69 22.67 24.09
N TYR A 1049 18.71 23.33 25.24
CA TYR A 1049 19.35 22.85 26.46
C TYR A 1049 18.36 22.03 27.28
N ILE A 1050 18.70 20.76 27.50
CA ILE A 1050 17.86 19.70 28.06
C ILE A 1050 18.57 19.18 29.32
N GLN A 1051 18.05 19.46 30.52
CA GLN A 1051 18.76 19.13 31.78
C GLN A 1051 20.19 19.73 31.83
N SER A 1052 20.38 20.91 31.24
CA SER A 1052 21.69 21.54 30.93
C SER A 1052 22.57 20.86 29.88
N GLU A 1053 22.14 19.76 29.24
CA GLU A 1053 22.82 19.17 28.06
C GLU A 1053 22.35 19.84 26.76
N ARG A 1054 23.30 20.31 25.94
CA ARG A 1054 23.08 21.05 24.70
C ARG A 1054 22.63 20.12 23.57
N CYS A 1055 21.51 20.37 22.88
CA CYS A 1055 20.89 19.42 21.94
C CYS A 1055 20.25 19.99 20.65
N THR A 1056 19.85 19.16 19.65
CA THR A 1056 19.34 19.57 18.30
C THR A 1056 18.39 18.51 17.61
N PRO A 1057 17.37 18.85 16.79
CA PRO A 1057 16.28 17.92 16.39
C PRO A 1057 16.51 17.07 15.12
N ARG A 1058 15.84 15.91 14.95
CA ARG A 1058 15.94 14.95 13.77
C ARG A 1058 14.64 14.12 13.51
N LEU A 1059 14.40 13.59 12.29
CA LEU A 1059 13.13 12.95 11.80
C LEU A 1059 13.14 11.39 11.59
N LYS A 1060 12.49 10.65 12.47
CA LYS A 1060 12.38 9.17 12.50
C LYS A 1060 11.76 8.49 11.23
N LEU A 1061 12.04 7.18 11.02
CA LEU A 1061 11.63 6.25 9.93
C LEU A 1061 11.61 4.79 10.47
N THR A 1062 10.46 4.08 10.50
CA THR A 1062 10.29 2.94 11.47
C THR A 1062 9.26 1.83 11.11
N PRO A 1063 9.45 0.54 11.52
CA PRO A 1063 8.49 -0.58 11.43
C PRO A 1063 7.14 -0.43 12.15
N VAL A 1064 6.07 -0.75 11.44
CA VAL A 1064 4.69 -0.91 11.95
C VAL A 1064 4.32 -2.39 11.98
N PRO A 1065 3.74 -2.92 13.07
CA PRO A 1065 3.25 -4.30 13.07
C PRO A 1065 2.05 -4.42 12.11
N PRO A 1066 1.92 -5.53 11.36
CA PRO A 1066 0.73 -5.80 10.55
C PRO A 1066 -0.55 -5.76 11.38
N ALA A 1067 -1.63 -5.21 10.80
CA ALA A 1067 -2.91 -5.10 11.48
C ALA A 1067 -3.54 -6.51 11.62
N THR A 1068 -3.87 -6.92 12.84
CA THR A 1068 -4.36 -8.28 13.13
C THR A 1068 -5.77 -8.32 13.72
N GLN A 1069 -6.34 -7.16 14.05
CA GLN A 1069 -7.69 -7.07 14.60
C GLN A 1069 -8.77 -7.00 13.50
N LYS A 1070 -9.79 -7.86 13.62
CA LYS A 1070 -11.06 -7.71 12.90
C LYS A 1070 -11.96 -6.73 13.65
N LEU A 1071 -12.77 -5.96 12.93
CA LEU A 1071 -13.71 -5.01 13.55
C LEU A 1071 -14.77 -5.74 14.39
N GLU A 1072 -15.21 -5.12 15.50
CA GLU A 1072 -16.39 -5.60 16.25
C GLU A 1072 -17.62 -5.58 15.33
N ALA A 1073 -18.16 -6.76 15.02
CA ALA A 1073 -19.23 -6.93 14.03
C ALA A 1073 -20.56 -6.22 14.37
N ASP A 1074 -20.71 -5.78 15.62
CA ASP A 1074 -21.92 -5.14 16.16
C ASP A 1074 -21.71 -3.62 16.38
N GLY A 1075 -20.68 -3.03 15.77
CA GLY A 1075 -20.45 -1.59 15.72
C GLY A 1075 -21.01 -0.92 14.45
N SER A 1076 -21.33 0.36 14.56
CA SER A 1076 -21.45 1.26 13.42
C SER A 1076 -20.18 2.06 13.19
N HIS A 1077 -19.86 2.29 11.92
CA HIS A 1077 -18.70 3.06 11.48
C HIS A 1077 -19.14 4.15 10.52
N MET A 1078 -18.55 5.34 10.60
CA MET A 1078 -19.10 6.51 9.90
C MET A 1078 -18.00 7.27 9.16
N ILE A 1079 -18.36 7.99 8.09
CA ILE A 1079 -17.37 8.53 7.14
C ILE A 1079 -17.74 9.93 6.65
N SER A 1080 -16.90 10.90 7.05
CA SER A 1080 -16.89 12.25 6.53
C SER A 1080 -16.54 12.26 5.07
N GLY A 1081 -17.27 13.01 4.24
CA GLY A 1081 -17.05 12.98 2.79
C GLY A 1081 -17.14 11.58 2.17
N GLY A 1082 -17.89 10.66 2.81
CA GLY A 1082 -18.21 9.30 2.36
C GLY A 1082 -18.96 9.20 1.02
N PHE A 1083 -18.89 10.24 0.18
CA PHE A 1083 -19.45 10.37 -1.15
C PHE A 1083 -18.44 10.93 -2.19
N GLY A 1084 -17.21 11.24 -1.78
CA GLY A 1084 -16.07 11.34 -2.69
C GLY A 1084 -15.39 9.97 -2.80
N GLY A 1085 -14.65 9.71 -3.88
CA GLY A 1085 -14.01 8.39 -4.12
C GLY A 1085 -13.10 7.94 -2.98
N LEU A 1086 -12.56 8.92 -2.27
CA LEU A 1086 -11.79 8.81 -1.05
C LEU A 1086 -12.59 8.14 0.09
N GLY A 1087 -13.68 8.79 0.54
CA GLY A 1087 -14.57 8.26 1.57
C GLY A 1087 -15.34 7.00 1.16
N LEU A 1088 -15.63 6.83 -0.14
CA LEU A 1088 -16.23 5.60 -0.67
C LEU A 1088 -15.25 4.42 -0.68
N SER A 1089 -13.95 4.65 -0.95
CA SER A 1089 -12.93 3.60 -0.86
C SER A 1089 -12.82 3.08 0.57
N ILE A 1090 -12.74 3.99 1.55
CA ILE A 1090 -12.74 3.62 2.98
C ILE A 1090 -14.00 2.84 3.35
N ALA A 1091 -15.16 3.23 2.83
CA ALA A 1091 -16.42 2.54 3.10
C ALA A 1091 -16.34 1.06 2.69
N GLN A 1092 -15.80 0.79 1.50
CA GLN A 1092 -15.63 -0.57 1.00
C GLN A 1092 -14.66 -1.37 1.88
N GLU A 1093 -13.47 -0.83 2.17
CA GLU A 1093 -12.49 -1.51 3.05
C GLU A 1093 -13.07 -1.85 4.42
N LEU A 1094 -13.93 -0.99 5.00
CA LEU A 1094 -14.60 -1.28 6.27
C LEU A 1094 -15.61 -2.44 6.14
N VAL A 1095 -16.37 -2.55 5.04
CA VAL A 1095 -17.23 -3.73 4.79
C VAL A 1095 -16.39 -5.00 4.70
N ASP A 1096 -15.27 -4.95 3.99
CA ASP A 1096 -14.39 -6.10 3.77
C ASP A 1096 -13.66 -6.52 5.06
N MET A 1097 -13.40 -5.56 5.97
CA MET A 1097 -12.98 -5.81 7.36
C MET A 1097 -14.11 -6.29 8.29
N GLY A 1098 -15.35 -6.39 7.80
CA GLY A 1098 -16.50 -6.98 8.49
C GLY A 1098 -17.55 -6.02 9.05
N ALA A 1099 -17.47 -4.71 8.77
CA ALA A 1099 -18.41 -3.71 9.28
C ALA A 1099 -19.85 -3.94 8.77
N ARG A 1100 -20.82 -4.00 9.69
CA ARG A 1100 -22.24 -4.27 9.36
C ARG A 1100 -23.15 -3.04 9.31
N SER A 1101 -22.70 -1.90 9.81
CA SER A 1101 -23.41 -0.62 9.70
C SER A 1101 -22.44 0.48 9.30
N LEU A 1102 -22.70 1.10 8.15
CA LEU A 1102 -21.89 2.18 7.60
C LEU A 1102 -22.72 3.44 7.43
N LEU A 1103 -22.12 4.58 7.75
CA LEU A 1103 -22.83 5.83 7.86
C LEU A 1103 -22.08 6.86 6.98
N LEU A 1104 -22.59 7.10 5.75
CA LEU A 1104 -21.90 7.87 4.70
C LEU A 1104 -22.53 9.22 4.45
N LEU A 1105 -21.76 10.31 4.58
CA LEU A 1105 -22.39 11.62 4.74
C LEU A 1105 -21.64 12.85 4.15
N SER A 1106 -22.36 13.67 3.36
CA SER A 1106 -22.05 15.01 2.77
C SER A 1106 -23.39 15.80 2.58
N ARG A 1107 -23.49 17.15 2.48
CA ARG A 1107 -24.80 17.91 2.38
C ARG A 1107 -25.85 17.24 1.55
N SER A 1108 -25.46 16.86 0.33
CA SER A 1108 -26.40 16.32 -0.64
C SER A 1108 -27.05 15.02 -0.16
N GLY A 1109 -26.42 14.29 0.76
CA GLY A 1109 -26.80 12.93 1.16
C GLY A 1109 -26.75 11.97 -0.02
N ARG A 1110 -25.93 12.32 -1.00
CA ARG A 1110 -25.87 11.78 -2.35
C ARG A 1110 -24.44 11.97 -2.84
N VAL A 1111 -24.00 10.96 -3.56
CA VAL A 1111 -22.86 10.96 -4.49
C VAL A 1111 -22.94 12.15 -5.45
N ALA A 1112 -21.80 12.58 -6.00
CA ALA A 1112 -21.75 13.52 -7.11
C ALA A 1112 -22.40 12.95 -8.40
N SER A 1113 -22.64 13.77 -9.41
CA SER A 1113 -23.01 13.32 -10.76
C SER A 1113 -21.76 12.85 -11.52
N ASP A 1114 -21.12 11.82 -10.98
CA ASP A 1114 -19.91 11.17 -11.48
C ASP A 1114 -20.19 9.67 -11.53
N ASP A 1115 -20.09 9.06 -12.71
CA ASP A 1115 -20.56 7.70 -12.95
C ASP A 1115 -19.77 6.66 -12.15
N LYS A 1116 -18.47 6.90 -11.90
CA LYS A 1116 -17.61 6.01 -11.11
C LYS A 1116 -17.99 6.04 -9.63
N LEU A 1117 -18.20 7.23 -9.08
CA LEU A 1117 -18.63 7.36 -7.69
C LEU A 1117 -20.05 6.78 -7.47
N GLN A 1118 -20.92 6.87 -8.49
CA GLN A 1118 -22.26 6.26 -8.44
C GLN A 1118 -22.17 4.74 -8.46
N GLN A 1119 -21.29 4.16 -9.28
CA GLN A 1119 -21.02 2.72 -9.29
C GLN A 1119 -20.51 2.23 -7.92
N MET A 1120 -19.46 2.85 -7.36
CA MET A 1120 -18.91 2.47 -6.06
C MET A 1120 -19.96 2.50 -4.94
N PHE A 1121 -20.86 3.50 -4.96
CA PHE A 1121 -21.95 3.58 -3.98
C PHE A 1121 -23.03 2.52 -4.20
N ALA A 1122 -23.35 2.17 -5.45
CA ALA A 1122 -24.29 1.10 -5.77
C ALA A 1122 -23.76 -0.29 -5.37
N GLU A 1123 -22.47 -0.54 -5.57
CA GLU A 1123 -21.77 -1.75 -5.12
C GLU A 1123 -21.81 -1.87 -3.59
N LEU A 1124 -21.50 -0.77 -2.89
CA LEU A 1124 -21.60 -0.72 -1.42
C LEU A 1124 -23.05 -0.90 -0.92
N GLN A 1125 -24.05 -0.39 -1.64
CA GLN A 1125 -25.48 -0.63 -1.33
C GLN A 1125 -25.96 -2.06 -1.63
N ALA A 1126 -25.22 -2.82 -2.46
CA ALA A 1126 -25.47 -4.25 -2.70
C ALA A 1126 -24.72 -5.16 -1.72
N SER A 1127 -23.87 -4.59 -0.85
CA SER A 1127 -23.16 -5.31 0.21
C SER A 1127 -24.10 -5.75 1.36
N PRO A 1128 -23.69 -6.68 2.23
CA PRO A 1128 -24.47 -7.05 3.42
C PRO A 1128 -24.47 -5.98 4.53
N ALA A 1129 -23.77 -4.86 4.37
CA ALA A 1129 -23.71 -3.78 5.36
C ALA A 1129 -24.88 -2.81 5.21
N THR A 1130 -25.43 -2.34 6.35
CA THR A 1130 -26.49 -1.32 6.33
C THR A 1130 -25.88 0.05 6.09
N VAL A 1131 -25.90 0.53 4.83
CA VAL A 1131 -25.37 1.83 4.43
C VAL A 1131 -26.40 2.95 4.61
N HIS A 1132 -26.26 3.75 5.66
CA HIS A 1132 -27.11 4.92 5.87
C HIS A 1132 -26.49 6.18 5.25
N ALA A 1133 -26.93 6.49 4.03
CA ALA A 1133 -26.68 7.76 3.35
C ALA A 1133 -27.46 8.90 4.03
N TRP A 1134 -26.78 9.83 4.71
CA TRP A 1134 -27.45 10.99 5.30
C TRP A 1134 -27.01 12.32 4.64
N SER A 1135 -27.95 13.25 4.53
CA SER A 1135 -27.75 14.64 4.06
C SER A 1135 -27.08 15.44 5.15
N CYS A 1136 -25.81 15.75 4.90
CA CYS A 1136 -24.84 15.75 5.97
C CYS A 1136 -23.57 16.56 5.75
N ASP A 1137 -23.69 17.80 6.11
CA ASP A 1137 -22.68 18.78 5.92
C ASP A 1137 -21.85 18.81 7.24
N VAL A 1138 -20.58 18.39 7.25
CA VAL A 1138 -19.68 18.44 8.42
C VAL A 1138 -19.72 19.75 9.26
N ALA A 1139 -19.30 20.91 8.72
CA ALA A 1139 -18.97 22.18 9.42
C ALA A 1139 -19.47 22.51 10.84
N ASP A 1140 -20.75 22.84 11.00
CA ASP A 1140 -21.18 23.93 11.87
C ASP A 1140 -22.42 23.62 12.67
N ALA A 1141 -22.56 24.34 13.77
CA ALA A 1141 -23.42 24.03 14.89
C ALA A 1141 -24.87 24.51 14.78
N ALA A 1142 -25.23 25.28 13.76
CA ALA A 1142 -26.64 25.60 13.49
C ALA A 1142 -27.35 24.43 12.84
N LYS A 1143 -26.60 23.41 12.38
CA LYS A 1143 -27.01 22.03 12.64
C LYS A 1143 -25.98 21.37 13.57
N THR A 1144 -24.81 20.84 13.15
CA THR A 1144 -23.73 19.97 13.80
C THR A 1144 -23.41 20.01 15.31
N ARG A 1145 -24.25 20.61 16.12
CA ARG A 1145 -24.91 19.85 17.20
C ARG A 1145 -25.81 18.72 16.68
N GLU A 1146 -26.79 19.05 15.83
CA GLU A 1146 -28.01 18.34 15.42
C GLU A 1146 -27.82 16.86 14.90
N MET A 1147 -26.81 16.04 15.23
CA MET A 1147 -26.68 14.64 14.74
C MET A 1147 -27.03 13.55 15.75
N LEU A 1148 -26.08 13.13 16.61
CA LEU A 1148 -25.96 11.73 17.06
C LEU A 1148 -26.99 11.27 18.09
N GLN A 1149 -27.99 12.09 18.39
CA GLN A 1149 -29.23 11.52 18.90
C GLN A 1149 -29.92 10.61 17.85
N LYS A 1150 -29.57 10.72 16.55
CA LYS A 1150 -29.93 9.76 15.50
C LYS A 1150 -29.03 8.51 15.44
N THR A 1151 -27.80 8.53 15.95
CA THR A 1151 -27.08 7.25 16.17
C THR A 1151 -27.46 6.62 17.50
N LYS A 1152 -27.87 7.42 18.51
CA LYS A 1152 -28.67 6.92 19.64
C LYS A 1152 -30.07 6.43 19.23
N SER A 1153 -30.42 6.50 17.94
CA SER A 1153 -31.58 5.83 17.34
C SER A 1153 -31.19 4.82 16.25
N LEU A 1154 -29.96 4.30 16.29
CA LEU A 1154 -29.56 3.05 15.63
C LEU A 1154 -29.49 1.95 16.70
N ASP A 1155 -29.72 0.70 16.29
CA ASP A 1155 -29.69 -0.46 17.20
C ASP A 1155 -28.26 -0.90 17.58
N VAL A 1156 -27.24 -0.37 16.89
CA VAL A 1156 -25.82 -0.62 17.17
C VAL A 1156 -25.14 0.61 17.78
N PRO A 1157 -24.26 0.44 18.78
CA PRO A 1157 -23.40 1.52 19.23
C PRO A 1157 -22.45 1.94 18.10
N LEU A 1158 -21.77 3.05 18.36
CA LEU A 1158 -20.95 3.71 17.39
C LEU A 1158 -19.49 3.47 17.77
N ARG A 1159 -18.69 2.95 16.84
CA ARG A 1159 -17.40 2.30 17.16
C ARG A 1159 -16.18 2.89 16.46
N SER A 1160 -16.31 3.40 15.23
CA SER A 1160 -15.24 4.22 14.65
C SER A 1160 -15.67 5.20 13.58
N VAL A 1161 -14.78 6.15 13.23
CA VAL A 1161 -15.01 7.04 12.08
C VAL A 1161 -13.75 7.37 11.34
N VAL A 1162 -13.92 7.48 10.03
CA VAL A 1162 -12.91 7.99 9.11
C VAL A 1162 -13.27 9.36 8.56
N HIS A 1163 -12.30 10.28 8.55
CA HIS A 1163 -12.56 11.65 8.16
C HIS A 1163 -12.18 11.93 6.70
N ALA A 1164 -13.12 12.07 5.75
CA ALA A 1164 -12.80 12.07 4.30
C ALA A 1164 -13.47 13.12 3.34
N ALA A 1165 -13.74 14.41 3.71
CA ALA A 1165 -14.37 15.45 2.81
C ALA A 1165 -13.56 16.74 2.45
N GLY A 1166 -13.20 17.02 1.19
CA GLY A 1166 -12.36 18.20 0.85
C GLY A 1166 -12.58 18.94 -0.48
N ILE A 1167 -11.76 20.00 -0.68
CA ILE A 1167 -11.67 20.98 -1.78
C ILE A 1167 -10.19 21.35 -2.05
N ILE A 1168 -9.69 21.16 -3.27
CA ILE A 1168 -8.34 21.59 -3.73
C ILE A 1168 -8.42 23.01 -4.34
N ASP A 1169 -7.42 23.88 -4.17
CA ASP A 1169 -7.33 25.18 -4.91
C ASP A 1169 -5.89 25.74 -4.97
N PHE A 1170 -5.49 26.30 -6.12
CA PHE A 1170 -4.10 26.64 -6.49
C PHE A 1170 -3.87 28.10 -6.92
N CYS A 1171 -2.84 28.75 -6.34
CA CYS A 1171 -2.25 29.97 -6.90
C CYS A 1171 -0.83 30.28 -6.36
N GLU A 1172 -0.15 31.22 -7.03
CA GLU A 1172 1.17 31.75 -6.64
C GLU A 1172 1.08 32.75 -5.48
N LEU A 1173 2.20 32.96 -4.76
CA LEU A 1173 2.27 33.86 -3.58
C LEU A 1173 1.73 35.27 -3.87
N GLY A 1174 2.12 35.87 -5.01
CA GLY A 1174 1.68 37.22 -5.40
C GLY A 1174 0.22 37.33 -5.87
N ASN A 1175 -0.51 36.21 -5.93
CA ASN A 1175 -1.91 36.12 -6.36
C ASN A 1175 -2.83 35.51 -5.28
N LEU A 1176 -2.29 35.08 -4.13
CA LEU A 1176 -3.04 34.46 -3.04
C LEU A 1176 -3.89 35.49 -2.29
N THR A 1177 -5.21 35.28 -2.27
CA THR A 1177 -6.13 36.15 -1.52
C THR A 1177 -6.58 35.46 -0.24
N THR A 1178 -7.01 36.26 0.74
CA THR A 1178 -7.64 35.74 1.97
C THR A 1178 -8.96 34.98 1.70
N GLU A 1179 -9.49 34.96 0.46
CA GLU A 1179 -10.73 34.28 0.09
C GLU A 1179 -10.53 32.85 -0.43
N SER A 1180 -9.65 32.59 -1.41
CA SER A 1180 -9.29 31.21 -1.81
C SER A 1180 -8.70 30.45 -0.63
N MET A 1181 -7.75 31.12 0.02
CA MET A 1181 -7.18 30.71 1.29
C MET A 1181 -8.24 30.41 2.36
N ASN A 1182 -9.42 31.06 2.38
CA ASN A 1182 -10.55 30.76 3.29
C ASN A 1182 -11.62 29.82 2.69
N ALA A 1183 -11.65 29.50 1.41
CA ALA A 1183 -12.49 28.41 0.88
C ALA A 1183 -11.85 27.06 1.21
N VAL A 1184 -10.51 27.08 1.35
CA VAL A 1184 -9.69 25.88 1.39
C VAL A 1184 -9.14 25.74 2.82
N TYR A 1185 -8.71 26.83 3.47
CA TYR A 1185 -9.09 27.05 4.87
C TYR A 1185 -10.62 27.31 4.96
N LYS A 1186 -11.48 26.44 4.37
CA LYS A 1186 -12.84 26.06 4.81
C LYS A 1186 -13.22 24.53 4.72
N PRO A 1187 -12.39 23.55 4.27
CA PRO A 1187 -12.46 22.15 4.86
C PRO A 1187 -11.43 21.32 5.76
N LYS A 1188 -10.05 21.20 5.70
CA LYS A 1188 -9.17 20.15 6.44
C LYS A 1188 -8.63 20.22 7.93
N VAL A 1189 -7.85 21.23 8.44
CA VAL A 1189 -6.95 21.29 9.68
C VAL A 1189 -7.55 21.90 10.94
N LEU A 1190 -8.66 22.59 10.81
CA LEU A 1190 -9.72 22.51 11.79
C LEU A 1190 -10.67 21.37 11.20
N GLY A 1191 -10.38 20.08 10.76
CA GLY A 1191 -10.00 18.65 11.29
C GLY A 1191 -10.73 17.76 12.44
N ALA A 1192 -10.53 17.84 13.78
CA ALA A 1192 -11.23 17.33 15.02
C ALA A 1192 -11.74 18.28 16.24
N TRP A 1193 -12.65 19.30 16.16
CA TRP A 1193 -12.91 20.38 17.22
C TRP A 1193 -14.38 20.74 17.50
N ASN A 1194 -15.30 20.83 16.52
CA ASN A 1194 -16.70 20.36 16.63
C ASN A 1194 -16.67 18.92 17.01
N LEU A 1195 -15.56 18.26 16.69
CA LEU A 1195 -15.24 16.87 16.73
C LEU A 1195 -14.00 16.59 17.57
N HIS A 1196 -13.74 17.41 18.57
CA HIS A 1196 -13.33 17.01 19.90
C HIS A 1196 -13.43 18.19 20.83
N SER A 1197 -14.55 18.90 20.86
CA SER A 1197 -15.87 18.67 20.23
C SER A 1197 -16.59 17.31 20.52
N GLN A 1198 -17.25 16.77 19.49
CA GLN A 1198 -18.42 15.89 19.47
C GLN A 1198 -18.15 14.38 19.76
N ILE A 1199 -17.26 13.98 20.67
CA ILE A 1199 -17.47 12.73 21.45
C ILE A 1199 -17.24 12.97 22.91
N GLY A 1200 -16.40 13.92 23.33
CA GLY A 1200 -16.23 14.13 24.77
C GLY A 1200 -17.30 15.02 25.42
N LEU A 1201 -18.29 15.60 24.70
CA LEU A 1201 -19.41 16.30 25.35
C LEU A 1201 -20.33 15.36 26.15
N ALA A 1202 -19.82 14.58 27.13
CA ALA A 1202 -20.31 13.20 27.14
C ALA A 1202 -20.24 12.22 28.44
N GLY A 1203 -20.91 11.01 28.50
CA GLY A 1203 -20.37 9.62 28.86
C GLY A 1203 -20.91 8.28 28.17
N ASP A 1204 -20.14 7.61 27.24
CA ASP A 1204 -20.29 6.46 26.23
C ASP A 1204 -18.82 5.96 25.80
N ASP A 1205 -18.46 5.24 24.67
CA ASP A 1205 -17.04 4.74 24.36
C ASP A 1205 -16.72 4.14 22.92
N LEU A 1206 -15.45 4.17 22.42
CA LEU A 1206 -15.03 3.94 20.99
C LEU A 1206 -13.68 3.28 20.68
N ALA A 1207 -13.61 2.51 19.57
CA ALA A 1207 -12.39 1.85 19.11
C ALA A 1207 -11.46 2.71 18.21
N ALA A 1208 -11.99 3.53 17.31
CA ALA A 1208 -11.15 4.22 16.31
C ALA A 1208 -11.71 5.58 15.85
N PHE A 1209 -10.81 6.52 15.58
CA PHE A 1209 -10.99 7.94 15.42
C PHE A 1209 -9.91 8.57 14.48
N VAL A 1210 -10.09 8.42 13.17
CA VAL A 1210 -9.00 8.50 12.15
C VAL A 1210 -8.65 9.94 11.63
N LEU A 1211 -7.40 10.50 11.78
CA LEU A 1211 -6.77 11.63 10.96
C LEU A 1211 -5.51 11.40 9.83
N PHE A 1212 -5.33 11.21 8.35
CA PHE A 1212 -5.43 11.95 6.82
C PHE A 1212 -4.96 13.47 6.29
N SER A 1213 -3.68 13.90 6.03
CA SER A 1213 -3.18 15.34 6.09
C SER A 1213 -2.63 16.05 4.82
N SER A 1214 -1.34 16.47 4.81
CA SER A 1214 -0.41 16.71 3.70
C SER A 1214 1.04 16.87 4.15
N VAL A 1215 1.97 16.91 3.17
CA VAL A 1215 3.38 16.50 3.30
C VAL A 1215 4.45 17.56 3.04
N SER A 1216 4.20 18.67 2.35
CA SER A 1216 5.12 19.84 2.42
C SER A 1216 4.95 20.67 3.69
N SER A 1217 4.39 20.16 4.79
CA SER A 1217 5.03 19.23 5.74
C SER A 1217 6.56 19.06 5.61
N LEU A 1218 7.12 17.96 6.12
CA LEU A 1218 8.45 17.86 6.73
C LEU A 1218 9.70 18.12 5.84
N VAL A 1219 9.57 18.79 4.68
CA VAL A 1219 10.71 19.35 3.90
C VAL A 1219 10.46 20.64 3.08
N GLY A 1220 9.22 21.12 2.89
CA GLY A 1220 8.93 22.37 2.14
C GLY A 1220 9.17 22.32 0.60
N LEU A 1221 8.54 23.21 -0.18
CA LEU A 1221 8.61 23.16 -1.66
C LEU A 1221 9.68 24.11 -2.27
N PRO A 1222 10.79 23.62 -2.86
CA PRO A 1222 11.79 24.47 -3.52
C PRO A 1222 11.35 24.98 -4.92
N GLY A 1223 10.32 25.84 -4.98
CA GLY A 1223 9.83 26.40 -6.25
C GLY A 1223 10.78 27.36 -6.96
N ALA A 1224 11.69 28.04 -6.23
CA ALA A 1224 12.48 29.15 -6.77
C ALA A 1224 13.77 28.73 -7.51
N GLN A 1225 14.47 27.68 -7.07
CA GLN A 1225 15.80 27.34 -7.63
C GLN A 1225 15.72 26.77 -9.06
N LEU A 1226 14.63 26.08 -9.41
CA LEU A 1226 14.44 25.52 -10.76
C LEU A 1226 14.23 26.61 -11.82
N ALA A 1227 13.57 27.73 -11.48
CA ALA A 1227 13.35 28.84 -12.40
C ALA A 1227 14.65 29.60 -12.77
N ALA A 1228 15.68 29.56 -11.92
CA ALA A 1228 16.93 30.28 -12.13
C ALA A 1228 17.84 29.67 -13.23
N ARG A 1229 17.66 28.38 -13.55
CA ARG A 1229 18.38 27.71 -14.66
C ARG A 1229 17.60 27.90 -15.97
N GLY A 1230 17.65 29.11 -16.51
CA GLY A 1230 16.76 29.60 -17.56
C GLY A 1230 16.65 28.75 -18.83
N SER A 1231 15.64 27.88 -18.88
CA SER A 1231 15.08 27.29 -20.10
C SER A 1231 13.60 27.70 -20.21
N ALA A 1232 13.33 28.80 -20.92
CA ALA A 1232 11.99 29.31 -21.12
C ALA A 1232 11.19 28.45 -22.11
N ASN A 1233 10.60 27.35 -21.62
CA ASN A 1233 9.41 26.66 -22.14
C ASN A 1233 9.08 25.45 -21.25
N LEU A 1234 8.37 25.68 -20.14
CA LEU A 1234 7.70 24.64 -19.34
C LEU A 1234 6.25 25.08 -19.08
N THR A 1235 5.43 24.97 -20.12
CA THR A 1235 3.97 24.83 -19.96
C THR A 1235 3.65 23.55 -19.20
N CYS A 1236 2.53 23.54 -18.47
CA CYS A 1236 2.00 22.48 -17.62
C CYS A 1236 2.65 21.08 -17.74
N LEU A 1237 3.13 20.56 -16.61
CA LEU A 1237 3.15 19.11 -16.40
C LEU A 1237 1.70 18.64 -16.29
N ASP A 1238 1.15 18.16 -17.41
CA ASP A 1238 -0.12 17.44 -17.44
C ASP A 1238 0.06 16.09 -16.73
N LEU A 1239 -0.11 16.09 -15.40
CA LEU A 1239 -0.24 14.88 -14.60
C LEU A 1239 -1.69 14.37 -14.71
N PRO A 1240 -1.95 13.20 -15.33
CA PRO A 1240 -3.29 12.63 -15.36
C PRO A 1240 -3.70 12.19 -13.95
N LEU A 1241 -4.66 12.91 -13.36
CA LEU A 1241 -5.24 12.58 -12.05
C LEU A 1241 -6.05 11.28 -12.15
N SER A 1242 -5.37 10.15 -11.90
CA SER A 1242 -5.96 8.82 -11.79
C SER A 1242 -6.07 8.38 -10.32
N ASP A 1243 -7.08 7.57 -9.99
CA ASP A 1243 -7.61 7.42 -8.62
C ASP A 1243 -6.72 6.68 -7.59
N GLN A 1244 -5.50 6.23 -7.92
CA GLN A 1244 -4.82 5.19 -7.13
C GLN A 1244 -3.94 5.66 -5.95
N VAL A 1245 -3.55 6.94 -5.89
CA VAL A 1245 -2.62 7.52 -4.89
C VAL A 1245 -3.13 7.46 -3.42
N ILE A 1246 -4.33 6.92 -3.21
CA ILE A 1246 -5.16 7.07 -2.01
C ILE A 1246 -4.98 5.95 -0.97
N ARG A 1247 -4.57 4.73 -1.37
CA ARG A 1247 -4.75 3.55 -0.52
C ARG A 1247 -3.68 3.31 0.57
N HIS A 1248 -2.42 3.76 0.40
CA HIS A 1248 -1.28 3.13 1.10
C HIS A 1248 -0.18 4.06 1.71
N HIS A 1249 -0.48 5.28 2.18
CA HIS A 1249 0.57 6.20 2.70
C HIS A 1249 0.26 6.91 4.02
N VAL A 1250 -0.19 6.12 4.98
CA VAL A 1250 -0.52 6.55 6.35
C VAL A 1250 0.75 6.85 7.15
N LEU A 1251 0.68 7.64 8.23
CA LEU A 1251 1.87 8.12 8.96
C LEU A 1251 1.59 8.45 10.45
N HIS A 1252 1.70 7.48 11.38
CA HIS A 1252 1.68 7.74 12.85
C HIS A 1252 3.01 8.33 13.33
N PHE A 1253 2.92 9.19 14.33
CA PHE A 1253 4.00 9.51 15.25
C PHE A 1253 3.73 8.85 16.60
N GLN A 1254 4.72 8.17 17.18
CA GLN A 1254 4.55 7.36 18.40
C GLN A 1254 4.71 8.18 19.68
N CYS A 1255 3.84 7.95 20.64
CA CYS A 1255 3.99 8.36 22.04
C CYS A 1255 4.50 7.17 22.87
N LEU A 1256 5.54 7.34 23.69
CA LEU A 1256 6.07 6.30 24.58
C LEU A 1256 6.90 6.89 25.75
N PRO A 1257 6.58 6.62 27.03
CA PRO A 1257 5.35 6.04 27.59
C PRO A 1257 4.68 7.00 28.60
#